data_AF-A0A545V1G9-F1
#
_entry.id   AF-A0A545V1G9-F1
#
_cell.length_a   1.000
_cell.length_b   1.000
_cell.length_c   1.000
_cell.angle_alpha   90.00
_cell.angle_beta   90.00
_cell.angle_gamma   90.00
#
_symmetry.space_group_name_H-M   'P 1'
#
loop_
_entity.id
_entity.type
_entity.pdbx_description
1 polymer ?
#
loop_
_entity_poly.entity_id
_entity_poly.type
_entity_poly.pdbx_seq_one_letter_code
_entity_poly.pdbx_strand_id
1 'polypeptide(L)'
;MSLDPLLPIAPARVKALLLPVGKIKADRFASFVERLKSENVIYLRDITADSRPNRTMFSPLAYPDGVILYDLISHAPPPSHLALSPFDLYREPLAIIAIADGGELGDAAFSKRHSSNGTGPTVTERNLRALYQELEDLRDAYPKSLVHQVLVFDYVPPDGEVHVPEDESLDMIVVGKPPEQYLTTSPRLIITPSRQQIVNILFKAFPSSATELLTTADRVQILSGIAAVLGQIGYNRKKAMVTRELVSVLIGGLVEARTKGAAEAGVHPAAGLIPLGTNNEKGRGAPVLDLGEADIEQGIEAFLDLLCRSYGVVSFDPLGKTADVPDVKEDLDAAVISRIQRQLATRFFGFPEIKLNILRSCINFAEALPDFNGVLKYSSDLMRTAGSGVAPASRKEHSPPLIFKEEQVRLAANISRTWALAQRLGMTYLDAEYWDEFLVRGVELEPLPLTRTPVPHARGILPGATASRASQDVNPFIYNPFLTEAAETAAKNLVAGELANFKVTLQNTYDIEVEIESIRLEATGVEFEALPTHVALGPYRTQTVVLQGRPRTPGTVVIIGALVKVRGCRERLFPIFTNSWTPRRADKVKSKGLASLDIGPPVPTKGKSSTQQLSADTFSVNVVQAQPLIVVKSTTLSQSSIMVLEGERHVFSVTLQNLSENPVDFMLFSFTDSTQGPLQTALSSRNVSAAEMYEYELILMKKQALRLPKSEPNRHIPPGAEATFDFEIFGKPGLTNATIQVDYTYLGVPIDEITEQFFTRQVSLELAVTVNASVELSRIDALPIYGGIPQSLLERVGGDASPDDEDYCLLSMDMRNSWPSQMAIRLEGSSGMTVEDNILPGKTTRLVLPVKRILLEDPHASIPSLNPNKTRQFVVSSSKISPDVERANREAFWYREKILDSLKATWRTSSVPRKEGVIDLRNIRLTTRMIEAIKIDEVDIHISMEPANGEEGSKSKNGDNAAIIDEFMNLKVHLTNRTSRPILPLLRLMPALCHRPLTVALDYTRKIAWNGTLQQLLPELKANESQEFVLGFAALCRGEFEITASVEEVLVREPEPTEKQRHSRPRSNTQEAMDAALGIKQRRMWHSRHPFQLSVKDDE
;
A
#
# COMPACT_ATOMS: atom_id res chain seq x y z
N MET A 1 52.32 85.30 43.61
CA MET A 1 52.02 86.68 43.18
C MET A 1 50.77 86.66 42.33
N SER A 2 49.72 87.40 42.70
CA SER A 2 48.51 87.55 41.88
C SER A 2 48.85 88.40 40.65
N LEU A 3 48.79 87.81 39.46
CA LEU A 3 49.16 88.45 38.20
C LEU A 3 48.10 89.49 37.81
N ASP A 4 48.53 90.70 37.46
CA ASP A 4 47.67 91.86 37.19
C ASP A 4 46.71 91.58 36.00
N PRO A 5 45.38 91.66 36.20
CA PRO A 5 44.38 91.39 35.17
C PRO A 5 44.33 92.45 34.05
N LEU A 6 45.00 93.59 34.22
CA LEU A 6 45.06 94.67 33.23
C LEU A 6 46.24 94.55 32.26
N LEU A 7 47.07 93.52 32.40
CA LEU A 7 48.16 93.28 31.46
C LEU A 7 47.61 92.95 30.06
N PRO A 8 48.23 93.44 28.97
CA PRO A 8 47.79 93.14 27.60
C PRO A 8 47.75 91.65 27.26
N ILE A 9 48.49 90.82 28.02
CA ILE A 9 48.54 89.37 27.85
C ILE A 9 47.39 88.63 28.58
N ALA A 10 46.61 89.31 29.43
CA ALA A 10 45.54 88.70 30.20
C ALA A 10 44.48 87.97 29.34
N PRO A 11 44.07 88.49 28.16
CA PRO A 11 43.12 87.78 27.29
C PRO A 11 43.68 86.50 26.65
N ALA A 12 45.01 86.35 26.58
CA ALA A 12 45.66 85.18 26.00
C ALA A 12 45.83 84.02 27.01
N ARG A 13 45.45 84.23 28.29
CA ARG A 13 45.59 83.22 29.33
C ARG A 13 44.35 82.33 29.42
N VAL A 14 44.58 81.04 29.57
CA VAL A 14 43.52 80.05 29.79
C VAL A 14 43.30 79.93 31.30
N LYS A 15 42.12 80.31 31.78
CA LYS A 15 41.76 80.13 33.19
C LYS A 15 41.47 78.66 33.48
N ALA A 16 42.18 78.11 34.46
CA ALA A 16 41.91 76.77 34.97
C ALA A 16 41.54 76.82 36.46
N LEU A 17 40.40 76.23 36.80
CA LEU A 17 39.88 76.15 38.15
C LEU A 17 40.40 74.87 38.83
N LEU A 18 41.14 75.05 39.92
CA LEU A 18 41.67 73.97 40.75
C LEU A 18 40.70 73.64 41.87
N LEU A 19 40.22 72.39 41.91
CA LEU A 19 39.27 71.92 42.91
C LEU A 19 39.81 70.69 43.65
N PRO A 20 39.69 70.61 44.98
CA PRO A 20 40.04 69.39 45.72
C PRO A 20 38.98 68.31 45.46
N VAL A 21 39.43 67.09 45.17
CA VAL A 21 38.57 65.92 44.92
C VAL A 21 39.09 64.74 45.74
N GLY A 22 38.19 63.92 46.29
CA GLY A 22 38.52 62.89 47.28
C GLY A 22 38.95 63.45 48.64
N LYS A 23 39.69 62.65 49.40
CA LYS A 23 40.25 63.10 50.69
C LYS A 23 41.60 63.77 50.46
N ILE A 24 41.67 65.05 50.82
CA ILE A 24 42.89 65.84 50.76
C ILE A 24 42.89 66.87 51.90
N LYS A 25 44.01 66.97 52.62
CA LYS A 25 44.20 67.97 53.67
C LYS A 25 44.46 69.35 53.06
N ALA A 26 43.94 70.40 53.68
CA ALA A 26 44.07 71.78 53.19
C ALA A 26 45.54 72.20 52.96
N ASP A 27 46.44 71.85 53.89
CA ASP A 27 47.88 72.17 53.77
C ASP A 27 48.53 71.47 52.57
N ARG A 28 48.13 70.22 52.29
CA ARG A 28 48.62 69.47 51.13
C ARG A 28 48.05 70.01 49.83
N PHE A 29 46.76 70.32 49.78
CA PHE A 29 46.14 70.97 48.63
C PHE A 29 46.83 72.31 48.32
N ALA A 30 47.10 73.14 49.33
CA ALA A 30 47.83 74.39 49.16
C ALA A 30 49.25 74.15 48.59
N SER A 31 49.98 73.16 49.11
CA SER A 31 51.31 72.79 48.60
C SER A 31 51.30 72.32 47.14
N PHE A 32 50.29 71.53 46.73
CA PHE A 32 50.14 71.09 45.34
C PHE A 32 49.72 72.22 44.42
N VAL A 33 48.86 73.13 44.89
CA VAL A 33 48.49 74.34 44.14
C VAL A 33 49.70 75.25 43.94
N GLU A 34 50.59 75.40 44.93
CA GLU A 34 51.84 76.15 44.78
C GLU A 34 52.78 75.49 43.74
N ARG A 35 52.89 74.17 43.77
CA ARG A 35 53.69 73.39 42.79
C ARG A 35 53.13 73.49 41.36
N LEU A 36 51.81 73.58 41.19
CA LEU A 36 51.21 73.82 39.88
C LEU A 36 51.37 75.28 39.44
N LYS A 37 51.30 76.24 40.37
CA LYS A 37 51.50 77.66 40.06
C LYS A 37 52.92 78.01 39.62
N SER A 38 53.94 77.23 40.01
CA SER A 38 55.29 77.39 39.47
C SER A 38 55.38 77.01 37.99
N GLU A 39 54.49 76.15 37.49
CA GLU A 39 54.44 75.65 36.12
C GLU A 39 53.23 76.21 35.35
N ASN A 40 53.02 77.54 35.44
CA ASN A 40 51.90 78.21 34.77
C ASN A 40 52.14 78.52 33.28
N VAL A 41 53.35 78.27 32.79
CA VAL A 41 53.77 78.50 31.41
C VAL A 41 54.20 77.16 30.81
N ILE A 42 53.41 76.65 29.86
CA ILE A 42 53.71 75.37 29.20
C ILE A 42 54.17 75.66 27.77
N TYR A 43 55.43 75.34 27.47
CA TYR A 43 55.95 75.43 26.10
C TYR A 43 55.40 74.28 25.27
N LEU A 44 54.90 74.58 24.07
CA LEU A 44 54.29 73.58 23.18
C LEU A 44 55.30 72.50 22.74
N ARG A 45 56.61 72.80 22.74
CA ARG A 45 57.69 71.82 22.49
C ARG A 45 57.78 70.70 23.53
N ASP A 46 57.33 70.96 24.75
CA ASP A 46 57.42 70.02 25.87
C ASP A 46 56.16 69.12 25.96
N ILE A 47 55.19 69.30 25.04
CA ILE A 47 53.97 68.50 24.96
C ILE A 47 54.22 67.28 24.07
N THR A 48 54.07 66.07 24.62
CA THR A 48 54.16 64.81 23.87
C THR A 48 53.10 64.74 22.78
N ALA A 49 53.50 64.35 21.57
CA ALA A 49 52.59 64.17 20.45
C ALA A 49 51.57 63.04 20.73
N ASP A 50 50.28 63.30 20.46
CA ASP A 50 49.21 62.29 20.56
C ASP A 50 49.48 61.17 19.53
N SER A 51 49.64 59.93 20.00
CA SER A 51 50.00 58.77 19.18
C SER A 51 48.85 58.24 18.31
N ARG A 52 47.65 58.83 18.42
CA ARG A 52 46.44 58.46 17.67
C ARG A 52 46.47 59.01 16.23
N PRO A 53 46.25 58.16 15.20
CA PRO A 53 46.34 58.58 13.80
C PRO A 53 45.22 59.59 13.46
N ASN A 54 45.56 60.63 12.69
CA ASN A 54 44.69 61.73 12.22
C ASN A 54 44.40 62.91 13.18
N ARG A 55 45.11 63.03 14.32
CA ARG A 55 45.18 64.30 15.10
C ARG A 55 46.47 65.11 14.91
N THR A 56 47.31 64.71 13.95
CA THR A 56 48.53 65.44 13.56
C THR A 56 48.27 66.80 12.90
N MET A 57 47.03 67.12 12.50
CA MET A 57 46.68 68.43 11.91
C MET A 57 46.77 69.62 12.89
N PHE A 58 46.72 69.37 14.20
CA PHE A 58 46.96 70.38 15.25
C PHE A 58 47.98 69.86 16.27
N SER A 59 49.09 69.30 15.78
CA SER A 59 50.19 68.93 16.65
C SER A 59 50.78 70.19 17.30
N PRO A 60 50.89 70.29 18.63
CA PRO A 60 51.53 71.43 19.30
C PRO A 60 53.00 71.58 18.85
N LEU A 61 53.63 70.51 18.37
CA LEU A 61 54.96 70.51 17.78
C LEU A 61 55.06 71.23 16.42
N ALA A 62 53.93 71.56 15.78
CA ALA A 62 53.91 72.37 14.56
C ALA A 62 54.29 73.84 14.81
N TYR A 63 54.22 74.30 16.06
CA TYR A 63 54.65 75.64 16.52
C TYR A 63 55.47 75.50 17.81
N PRO A 64 56.75 75.06 17.74
CA PRO A 64 57.54 74.70 18.92
C PRO A 64 57.86 75.88 19.85
N ASP A 65 57.86 77.10 19.31
CA ASP A 65 58.05 78.34 20.08
C ASP A 65 56.76 78.85 20.75
N GLY A 66 55.62 78.21 20.48
CA GLY A 66 54.34 78.58 21.09
C GLY A 66 54.29 78.21 22.57
N VAL A 67 53.48 78.95 23.32
CA VAL A 67 53.34 78.81 24.77
C VAL A 67 51.89 78.90 25.16
N ILE A 68 51.43 77.99 26.03
CA ILE A 68 50.13 78.08 26.70
C ILE A 68 50.35 78.67 28.08
N LEU A 69 49.64 79.75 28.38
CA LEU A 69 49.69 80.43 29.66
C LEU A 69 48.44 80.08 30.46
N TYR A 70 48.62 79.35 31.55
CA TYR A 70 47.53 79.02 32.47
C TYR A 70 47.41 80.07 33.58
N ASP A 71 46.16 80.49 33.84
CA ASP A 71 45.80 81.25 35.03
C ASP A 71 45.10 80.30 36.02
N LEU A 72 45.89 79.77 36.96
CA LEU A 72 45.46 78.77 37.92
C LEU A 72 44.79 79.41 39.14
N ILE A 73 43.47 79.31 39.20
CA ILE A 73 42.64 79.87 40.27
C ILE A 73 42.08 78.75 41.15
N SER A 74 42.03 78.98 42.46
CA SER A 74 41.45 78.04 43.44
C SER A 74 40.10 78.52 43.98
N HIS A 75 39.50 79.52 43.34
CA HIS A 75 38.20 80.10 43.69
C HIS A 75 37.38 80.27 42.41
N ALA A 76 36.07 80.04 42.51
CA ALA A 76 35.18 80.28 41.38
C ALA A 76 35.08 81.79 41.08
N PRO A 77 35.18 82.22 39.81
CA PRO A 77 34.96 83.62 39.46
C PRO A 77 33.55 84.10 39.85
N PRO A 78 33.39 85.36 40.28
CA PRO A 78 32.07 85.88 40.66
C PRO A 78 31.11 85.89 39.45
N PRO A 79 29.78 85.73 39.66
CA PRO A 79 28.81 85.69 38.57
C PRO A 79 28.83 86.91 37.64
N SER A 80 29.18 88.09 38.18
CA SER A 80 29.35 89.32 37.40
C SER A 80 30.49 89.25 36.37
N HIS A 81 31.56 88.50 36.68
CA HIS A 81 32.65 88.24 35.73
C HIS A 81 32.26 87.20 34.68
N LEU A 82 31.51 86.17 35.07
CA LEU A 82 31.04 85.11 34.17
C LEU A 82 29.96 85.59 33.19
N ALA A 83 29.12 86.55 33.59
CA ALA A 83 28.10 87.12 32.71
C ALA A 83 28.68 87.76 31.43
N LEU A 84 29.95 88.16 31.46
CA LEU A 84 30.66 88.77 30.34
C LEU A 84 31.42 87.74 29.47
N SER A 85 31.36 86.44 29.79
CA SER A 85 32.08 85.39 29.06
C SER A 85 31.72 85.25 27.57
N PRO A 86 30.48 85.53 27.09
CA PRO A 86 30.19 85.47 25.66
C PRO A 86 30.99 86.48 24.83
N PHE A 87 31.48 87.56 25.45
CA PHE A 87 32.29 88.59 24.80
C PHE A 87 33.79 88.39 25.08
N ASP A 88 34.13 87.97 26.30
CA ASP A 88 35.51 87.75 26.76
C ASP A 88 35.68 86.31 27.28
N LEU A 89 36.01 85.37 26.38
CA LEU A 89 36.13 83.94 26.70
C LEU A 89 37.13 83.63 27.84
N TYR A 90 38.20 84.41 27.98
CA TYR A 90 39.21 84.23 29.04
C TYR A 90 38.67 84.48 30.46
N ARG A 91 37.46 85.05 30.62
CA ARG A 91 36.84 85.27 31.94
C ARG A 91 36.23 83.99 32.52
N GLU A 92 35.89 83.04 31.66
CA GLU A 92 35.29 81.75 32.02
C GLU A 92 36.38 80.71 32.26
N PRO A 93 36.29 79.88 33.31
CA PRO A 93 37.23 78.77 33.51
C PRO A 93 37.00 77.71 32.43
N LEU A 94 37.92 77.64 31.46
CA LEU A 94 37.85 76.72 30.34
C LEU A 94 38.43 75.34 30.67
N ALA A 95 39.20 75.22 31.75
CA ALA A 95 39.72 73.96 32.25
C ALA A 95 39.38 73.78 33.74
N ILE A 96 39.04 72.56 34.12
CA ILE A 96 38.86 72.14 35.51
C ILE A 96 39.88 71.06 35.80
N ILE A 97 40.73 71.35 36.79
CA ILE A 97 41.79 70.47 37.23
C ILE A 97 41.45 70.08 38.67
N ALA A 98 40.89 68.89 38.81
CA ALA A 98 40.64 68.26 40.09
C ALA A 98 41.96 67.74 40.67
N ILE A 99 42.27 68.06 41.93
CA ILE A 99 43.50 67.65 42.62
C ILE A 99 43.15 66.64 43.70
N ALA A 100 43.79 65.48 43.64
CA ALA A 100 43.69 64.42 44.65
C ALA A 100 45.08 64.05 45.22
N ASP A 101 45.12 63.60 46.47
CA ASP A 101 46.34 63.13 47.13
C ASP A 101 46.46 61.59 47.01
N GLY A 102 47.49 61.14 46.30
CA GLY A 102 47.84 59.74 46.10
C GLY A 102 48.20 59.00 47.38
N GLY A 103 48.69 59.71 48.41
CA GLY A 103 48.99 59.13 49.71
C GLY A 103 47.76 58.67 50.47
N GLU A 104 46.60 59.28 50.24
CA GLU A 104 45.34 58.95 50.94
C GLU A 104 44.50 57.89 50.20
N LEU A 105 44.94 57.45 49.00
CA LEU A 105 44.20 56.47 48.19
C LEU A 105 44.15 55.05 48.80
N GLY A 106 45.15 54.68 49.61
CA GLY A 106 45.28 53.34 50.19
C GLY A 106 44.65 53.19 51.59
N ASP A 107 44.44 54.28 52.32
CA ASP A 107 44.13 54.24 53.75
C ASP A 107 42.68 53.89 54.07
N ALA A 108 41.71 54.46 53.34
CA ALA A 108 40.28 54.21 53.56
C ALA A 108 39.45 54.56 52.32
N ALA A 109 38.30 53.88 52.14
CA ALA A 109 37.38 54.19 51.05
C ALA A 109 36.87 55.65 51.13
N PHE A 110 36.93 56.38 50.02
CA PHE A 110 36.48 57.78 49.93
C PHE A 110 34.95 57.92 50.05
N SER A 111 34.19 56.94 49.56
CA SER A 111 32.73 56.92 49.63
C SER A 111 32.18 55.51 49.88
N LYS A 112 31.13 55.42 50.71
CA LYS A 112 30.35 54.18 50.91
C LYS A 112 29.31 53.94 49.80
N ARG A 113 29.09 54.90 48.91
CA ARG A 113 28.18 54.72 47.76
C ARG A 113 28.79 53.70 46.80
N HIS A 114 28.03 52.68 46.42
CA HIS A 114 28.43 51.75 45.38
C HIS A 114 28.40 52.50 44.03
N SER A 115 29.53 52.54 43.33
CA SER A 115 29.56 52.93 41.92
C SER A 115 28.61 52.00 41.14
N SER A 116 27.84 52.58 40.22
CA SER A 116 27.00 51.83 39.27
C SER A 116 27.79 50.83 38.42
N ASN A 117 29.11 51.00 38.32
CA ASN A 117 30.04 50.17 37.56
C ASN A 117 30.77 49.09 38.40
N GLY A 118 30.24 48.73 39.57
CA GLY A 118 30.71 47.58 40.36
C GLY A 118 31.88 47.88 41.32
N THR A 119 32.12 46.97 42.27
CA THR A 119 33.15 47.09 43.31
C THR A 119 34.52 46.70 42.75
N GLY A 120 35.48 47.62 42.73
CA GLY A 120 36.88 47.31 42.40
C GLY A 120 37.49 46.34 43.44
N PRO A 121 38.37 45.41 43.03
CA PRO A 121 38.96 44.38 43.90
C PRO A 121 39.88 44.95 45.00
N THR A 122 40.52 46.10 44.77
CA THR A 122 41.41 46.77 45.73
C THR A 122 40.83 48.10 46.23
N VAL A 123 41.21 48.52 47.44
CA VAL A 123 40.74 49.80 48.03
C VAL A 123 41.18 51.00 47.19
N THR A 124 42.37 50.93 46.59
CA THR A 124 42.95 51.93 45.69
C THR A 124 42.16 52.06 44.39
N GLU A 125 41.83 50.96 43.70
CA GLU A 125 41.00 51.00 42.48
C GLU A 125 39.59 51.50 42.75
N ARG A 126 39.00 51.13 43.90
CA ARG A 126 37.70 51.63 44.31
C ARG A 126 37.73 53.15 44.54
N ASN A 127 38.81 53.66 45.13
CA ASN A 127 39.01 55.09 45.34
C ASN A 127 39.31 55.84 44.03
N LEU A 128 40.08 55.27 43.10
CA LEU A 128 40.26 55.83 41.75
C LEU A 128 38.93 55.97 41.00
N ARG A 129 38.08 54.93 41.03
CA ARG A 129 36.74 55.01 40.41
C ARG A 129 35.84 56.04 41.08
N ALA A 130 35.95 56.22 42.40
CA ALA A 130 35.23 57.28 43.10
C ALA A 130 35.68 58.68 42.64
N LEU A 131 36.99 58.89 42.43
CA LEU A 131 37.51 60.14 41.88
C LEU A 131 36.99 60.40 40.45
N TYR A 132 36.88 59.38 39.61
CA TYR A 132 36.26 59.52 38.28
C TYR A 132 34.78 59.93 38.37
N GLN A 133 34.03 59.34 39.30
CA GLN A 133 32.63 59.72 39.51
C GLN A 133 32.50 61.16 40.00
N GLU A 134 33.36 61.59 40.93
CA GLU A 134 33.39 62.99 41.38
C GLU A 134 33.81 63.95 40.25
N LEU A 135 34.65 63.50 39.30
CA LEU A 135 34.94 64.28 38.09
C LEU A 135 33.73 64.37 37.14
N GLU A 136 32.91 63.31 37.01
CA GLU A 136 31.64 63.39 36.28
C GLU A 136 30.67 64.38 36.95
N ASP A 137 30.55 64.35 38.28
CA ASP A 137 29.73 65.29 39.03
C ASP A 137 30.22 66.75 38.83
N LEU A 138 31.54 66.97 38.75
CA LEU A 138 32.11 68.27 38.40
C LEU A 138 31.82 68.68 36.95
N ARG A 139 31.78 67.72 36.02
CA ARG A 139 31.42 67.97 34.63
C ARG A 139 29.98 68.43 34.48
N ASP A 140 29.08 67.85 35.28
CA ASP A 140 27.69 68.28 35.35
C ASP A 140 27.53 69.66 36.02
N ALA A 141 28.35 69.96 37.04
CA ALA A 141 28.34 71.25 37.73
C ALA A 141 28.93 72.39 36.87
N TYR A 142 29.89 72.10 35.99
CA TYR A 142 30.58 73.08 35.15
C TYR A 142 30.59 72.68 33.66
N PRO A 143 29.42 72.61 33.01
CA PRO A 143 29.27 72.05 31.66
C PRO A 143 29.93 72.88 30.55
N LYS A 144 30.31 74.13 30.86
CA LYS A 144 30.92 75.06 29.89
C LYS A 144 32.44 74.95 29.80
N SER A 145 33.09 74.26 30.74
CA SER A 145 34.53 74.06 30.66
C SER A 145 34.86 72.94 29.66
N LEU A 146 35.91 73.15 28.86
CA LEU A 146 36.27 72.29 27.73
C LEU A 146 37.01 71.03 28.20
N VAL A 147 37.76 71.13 29.29
CA VAL A 147 38.61 70.06 29.80
C VAL A 147 38.34 69.86 31.28
N HIS A 148 38.08 68.61 31.66
CA HIS A 148 38.03 68.18 33.06
C HIS A 148 39.08 67.08 33.22
N GLN A 149 40.03 67.27 34.14
CA GLN A 149 41.02 66.24 34.47
C GLN A 149 41.21 66.13 35.98
N VAL A 150 41.43 64.90 36.47
CA VAL A 150 41.94 64.65 37.81
C VAL A 150 43.46 64.47 37.74
N LEU A 151 44.19 65.25 38.51
CA LEU A 151 45.61 65.04 38.80
C LEU A 151 45.75 64.44 40.19
N VAL A 152 46.32 63.23 40.25
CA VAL A 152 46.61 62.55 41.52
C VAL A 152 48.09 62.75 41.82
N PHE A 153 48.41 63.54 42.84
CA PHE A 153 49.79 63.82 43.24
C PHE A 153 50.35 62.70 44.11
N ASP A 154 51.65 62.44 43.99
CA ASP A 154 52.39 61.44 44.79
C ASP A 154 51.81 60.02 44.72
N TYR A 155 51.10 59.68 43.63
CA TYR A 155 50.61 58.34 43.34
C TYR A 155 51.71 57.52 42.68
N VAL A 156 52.08 56.39 43.30
CA VAL A 156 52.99 55.41 42.71
C VAL A 156 52.11 54.33 42.06
N PRO A 157 52.04 54.26 40.71
CA PRO A 157 51.25 53.23 40.04
C PRO A 157 51.86 51.85 40.35
N PRO A 158 51.06 50.85 40.73
CA PRO A 158 51.55 49.47 40.76
C PRO A 158 51.86 49.02 39.32
N ASP A 159 52.95 48.27 39.12
CA ASP A 159 53.39 47.80 37.80
C ASP A 159 52.26 47.04 37.08
N GLY A 160 51.63 47.69 36.08
CA GLY A 160 50.55 47.15 35.26
C GLY A 160 49.54 48.22 34.83
N GLU A 161 49.65 48.69 33.59
CA GLU A 161 48.75 49.68 32.97
C GLU A 161 47.26 49.27 33.02
N VAL A 162 46.39 50.19 33.43
CA VAL A 162 44.93 50.07 33.31
C VAL A 162 44.49 50.89 32.09
N HIS A 163 44.04 50.24 31.02
CA HIS A 163 43.57 50.88 29.78
C HIS A 163 42.10 51.38 29.89
N VAL A 164 41.79 52.52 29.23
CA VAL A 164 40.47 53.20 29.17
C VAL A 164 39.86 53.06 27.75
N PRO A 165 38.52 52.94 27.54
CA PRO A 165 37.93 52.38 26.31
C PRO A 165 37.48 53.41 25.23
N GLU A 166 38.34 54.32 24.76
CA GLU A 166 37.95 55.37 23.77
C GLU A 166 38.15 55.02 22.28
N ASP A 167 39.00 54.04 21.94
CA ASP A 167 39.53 53.89 20.58
C ASP A 167 38.52 53.35 19.53
N GLU A 168 37.54 52.51 19.91
CA GLU A 168 36.63 51.87 18.93
C GLU A 168 35.66 52.85 18.25
N SER A 169 35.24 53.91 18.95
CA SER A 169 34.25 54.88 18.45
C SER A 169 34.81 55.85 17.39
N LEU A 170 36.12 56.14 17.46
CA LEU A 170 36.82 57.02 16.53
C LEU A 170 37.13 56.30 15.21
N ASP A 171 37.46 55.01 15.28
CA ASP A 171 37.66 54.15 14.11
C ASP A 171 36.40 54.09 13.22
N MET A 172 35.21 54.10 13.82
CA MET A 172 33.94 54.10 13.10
C MET A 172 33.69 55.38 12.29
N ILE A 173 34.07 56.55 12.83
CA ILE A 173 33.79 57.86 12.21
C ILE A 173 34.82 58.17 11.11
N VAL A 174 36.08 57.79 11.31
CA VAL A 174 37.19 58.21 10.45
C VAL A 174 37.50 57.17 9.36
N VAL A 175 37.46 55.88 9.69
CA VAL A 175 37.81 54.79 8.76
C VAL A 175 36.56 54.21 8.08
N GLY A 176 35.37 54.55 8.57
CA GLY A 176 34.11 54.03 8.02
C GLY A 176 33.91 52.54 8.27
N LYS A 177 34.60 51.97 9.28
CA LYS A 177 34.40 50.56 9.68
C LYS A 177 32.98 50.41 10.25
N PRO A 178 32.13 49.54 9.65
CA PRO A 178 30.79 49.30 10.16
C PRO A 178 30.87 48.60 11.53
N PRO A 179 29.90 48.84 12.43
CA PRO A 179 29.85 48.13 13.70
C PRO A 179 29.58 46.64 13.46
N GLU A 180 30.31 45.76 14.17
CA GLU A 180 30.14 44.30 14.05
C GLU A 180 28.75 43.82 14.50
N GLN A 181 28.08 44.61 15.35
CA GLN A 181 26.74 44.30 15.85
C GLN A 181 25.70 45.29 15.32
N TYR A 182 24.70 44.75 14.62
CA TYR A 182 23.53 45.52 14.19
C TYR A 182 22.65 45.91 15.38
N LEU A 183 22.18 47.16 15.39
CA LEU A 183 21.26 47.69 16.41
C LEU A 183 19.87 47.03 16.29
N THR A 184 19.70 45.88 16.95
CA THR A 184 18.44 45.11 17.00
C THR A 184 17.53 45.50 18.18
N THR A 185 18.02 46.32 19.12
CA THR A 185 17.30 46.68 20.35
C THR A 185 16.33 47.85 20.18
N SER A 186 15.31 47.91 21.04
CA SER A 186 14.39 49.04 21.20
C SER A 186 15.14 50.36 21.49
N PRO A 187 14.58 51.52 21.11
CA PRO A 187 15.27 52.81 21.28
C PRO A 187 15.60 53.04 22.75
N ARG A 188 16.89 53.18 23.07
CA ARG A 188 17.32 53.69 24.38
C ARG A 188 17.00 55.17 24.42
N LEU A 189 16.18 55.60 25.38
CA LEU A 189 15.64 56.97 25.47
C LEU A 189 16.72 58.07 25.67
N ILE A 190 17.96 57.68 25.92
CA ILE A 190 19.08 58.57 26.27
C ILE A 190 19.96 58.91 25.04
N ILE A 191 19.80 58.20 23.90
CA ILE A 191 20.65 58.38 22.72
C ILE A 191 19.94 59.28 21.68
N THR A 192 20.51 60.46 21.42
CA THR A 192 20.07 61.40 20.36
C THR A 192 21.16 61.58 19.30
N PRO A 193 20.84 61.55 17.99
CA PRO A 193 19.50 61.43 17.40
C PRO A 193 18.93 60.00 17.46
N SER A 194 17.61 59.87 17.63
CA SER A 194 16.94 58.56 17.67
C SER A 194 16.88 57.89 16.29
N ARG A 195 16.79 56.56 16.25
CA ARG A 195 16.62 55.79 14.99
C ARG A 195 15.48 56.32 14.11
N GLN A 196 14.38 56.77 14.72
CA GLN A 196 13.24 57.36 14.01
C GLN A 196 13.56 58.75 13.44
N GLN A 197 14.29 59.59 14.18
CA GLN A 197 14.73 60.90 13.69
C GLN A 197 15.66 60.77 12.49
N ILE A 198 16.61 59.84 12.52
CA ILE A 198 17.51 59.57 11.38
C ILE A 198 16.70 59.15 10.15
N VAL A 199 15.75 58.22 10.32
CA VAL A 199 14.88 57.79 9.21
C VAL A 199 14.03 58.95 8.67
N ASN A 200 13.49 59.82 9.53
CA ASN A 200 12.72 60.97 9.07
C ASN A 200 13.58 61.98 8.28
N ILE A 201 14.86 62.15 8.64
CA ILE A 201 15.81 62.98 7.88
C ILE A 201 16.08 62.34 6.51
N LEU A 202 16.34 61.03 6.46
CA LEU A 202 16.59 60.32 5.21
C LEU A 202 15.40 60.40 4.24
N PHE A 203 14.17 60.19 4.73
CA PHE A 203 12.98 60.21 3.88
C PHE A 203 12.55 61.62 3.46
N LYS A 204 13.05 62.68 4.09
CA LYS A 204 12.92 64.06 3.56
C LYS A 204 13.79 64.28 2.31
N ALA A 205 14.91 63.56 2.22
CA ALA A 205 15.80 63.56 1.05
C ALA A 205 15.42 62.51 -0.01
N PHE A 206 14.37 61.72 0.22
CA PHE A 206 13.92 60.72 -0.73
C PHE A 206 13.36 61.42 -1.98
N PRO A 207 13.89 61.14 -3.19
CA PRO A 207 13.42 61.79 -4.40
C PRO A 207 11.96 61.39 -4.66
N SER A 208 11.04 62.35 -4.54
CA SER A 208 9.64 62.16 -4.90
C SER A 208 9.50 62.03 -6.42
N SER A 209 8.35 61.56 -6.89
CA SER A 209 8.03 61.33 -8.32
C SER A 209 8.11 62.59 -9.21
N ALA A 210 8.54 63.75 -8.71
CA ALA A 210 8.76 64.97 -9.47
C ALA A 210 10.05 64.83 -10.30
N THR A 211 9.87 64.42 -11.56
CA THR A 211 10.87 63.85 -12.46
C THR A 211 11.84 64.84 -13.11
N GLU A 212 11.80 66.14 -12.84
CA GLU A 212 12.40 67.13 -13.77
C GLU A 212 13.78 67.69 -13.36
N LEU A 213 14.26 67.49 -12.12
CA LEU A 213 15.45 68.22 -11.63
C LEU A 213 16.69 67.35 -11.31
N LEU A 214 16.57 66.03 -11.27
CA LEU A 214 17.67 65.11 -10.89
C LEU A 214 17.99 64.12 -12.00
N THR A 215 19.28 63.98 -12.33
CA THR A 215 19.77 62.98 -13.31
C THR A 215 19.59 61.56 -12.77
N THR A 216 19.61 60.56 -13.65
CA THR A 216 19.52 59.14 -13.25
C THR A 216 20.67 58.74 -12.33
N ALA A 217 21.89 59.24 -12.59
CA ALA A 217 23.06 59.01 -11.76
C ALA A 217 22.91 59.58 -10.34
N ASP A 218 22.40 60.82 -10.22
CA ASP A 218 22.19 61.45 -8.91
C ASP A 218 21.13 60.70 -8.10
N ARG A 219 20.06 60.22 -8.75
CA ARG A 219 19.02 59.41 -8.10
C ARG A 219 19.57 58.09 -7.59
N VAL A 220 20.41 57.42 -8.37
CA VAL A 220 21.08 56.17 -7.98
C VAL A 220 21.97 56.41 -6.76
N GLN A 221 22.77 57.48 -6.75
CA GLN A 221 23.63 57.83 -5.61
C GLN A 221 22.83 58.13 -4.34
N ILE A 222 21.77 58.95 -4.44
CA ILE A 222 20.92 59.30 -3.30
C ILE A 222 20.22 58.07 -2.73
N LEU A 223 19.60 57.24 -3.59
CA LEU A 223 18.90 56.03 -3.16
C LEU A 223 19.87 54.99 -2.57
N SER A 224 21.07 54.84 -3.14
CA SER A 224 22.12 53.98 -2.59
C SER A 224 22.58 54.45 -1.19
N GLY A 225 22.79 55.77 -1.02
CA GLY A 225 23.12 56.36 0.27
C GLY A 225 22.02 56.14 1.32
N ILE A 226 20.76 56.34 0.96
CA ILE A 226 19.61 56.07 1.84
C ILE A 226 19.56 54.57 2.22
N ALA A 227 19.75 53.66 1.26
CA ALA A 227 19.73 52.22 1.50
C ALA A 227 20.88 51.75 2.41
N ALA A 228 22.07 52.33 2.27
CA ALA A 228 23.23 52.04 3.12
C ALA A 228 22.98 52.40 4.59
N VAL A 229 22.49 53.62 4.84
CA VAL A 229 22.20 54.10 6.21
C VAL A 229 21.05 53.31 6.83
N LEU A 230 19.98 53.01 6.07
CA LEU A 230 18.88 52.17 6.55
C LEU A 230 19.34 50.74 6.91
N GLY A 231 20.33 50.21 6.19
CA GLY A 231 20.97 48.93 6.49
C GLY A 231 21.73 48.96 7.81
N GLN A 232 22.57 49.97 8.04
CA GLN A 232 23.32 50.13 9.29
C GLN A 232 22.42 50.29 10.51
N ILE A 233 21.27 50.95 10.35
CA ILE A 233 20.28 51.13 11.42
C ILE A 233 19.39 49.89 11.60
N GLY A 234 19.50 48.86 10.75
CA GLY A 234 18.73 47.61 10.84
C GLY A 234 17.27 47.73 10.38
N TYR A 235 16.92 48.74 9.57
CA TYR A 235 15.58 48.88 8.97
C TYR A 235 15.47 48.17 7.61
N ASN A 236 15.60 46.84 7.62
CA ASN A 236 15.69 46.01 6.41
C ASN A 236 14.51 46.16 5.44
N ARG A 237 13.27 46.33 5.94
CA ARG A 237 12.09 46.53 5.07
C ARG A 237 12.07 47.90 4.37
N LYS A 238 12.51 48.95 5.06
CA LYS A 238 12.61 50.29 4.45
C LYS A 238 13.77 50.34 3.47
N LYS A 239 14.90 49.70 3.81
CA LYS A 239 16.00 49.46 2.86
C LYS A 239 15.48 48.76 1.61
N ALA A 240 14.75 47.66 1.77
CA ALA A 240 14.18 46.88 0.67
C ALA A 240 13.25 47.70 -0.26
N MET A 241 12.44 48.59 0.34
CA MET A 241 11.61 49.53 -0.42
C MET A 241 12.46 50.50 -1.25
N VAL A 242 13.48 51.11 -0.65
CA VAL A 242 14.39 52.04 -1.32
C VAL A 242 15.19 51.31 -2.42
N THR A 243 15.64 50.08 -2.17
CA THR A 243 16.35 49.27 -3.17
C THR A 243 15.45 48.85 -4.33
N ARG A 244 14.15 48.61 -4.09
CA ARG A 244 13.20 48.35 -5.19
C ARG A 244 13.07 49.56 -6.11
N GLU A 245 12.94 50.76 -5.54
CA GLU A 245 12.91 52.00 -6.33
C GLU A 245 14.25 52.23 -7.06
N LEU A 246 15.37 51.92 -6.42
CA LEU A 246 16.68 51.93 -7.06
C LEU A 246 16.73 50.99 -8.29
N VAL A 247 16.25 49.75 -8.17
CA VAL A 247 16.15 48.82 -9.31
C VAL A 247 15.27 49.40 -10.42
N SER A 248 14.13 50.03 -10.09
CA SER A 248 13.26 50.67 -11.09
C SER A 248 13.96 51.79 -11.85
N VAL A 249 14.74 52.63 -11.16
CA VAL A 249 15.54 53.71 -11.78
C VAL A 249 16.65 53.12 -12.65
N LEU A 250 17.33 52.06 -12.18
CA LEU A 250 18.38 51.39 -12.93
C LEU A 250 17.86 50.72 -14.21
N ILE A 251 16.68 50.08 -14.17
CA ILE A 251 16.04 49.52 -15.39
C ILE A 251 15.82 50.64 -16.41
N GLY A 252 15.26 51.78 -16.00
CA GLY A 252 15.03 52.93 -16.89
C GLY A 252 16.33 53.43 -17.53
N GLY A 253 17.36 53.65 -16.71
CA GLY A 253 18.67 54.10 -17.19
C GLY A 253 19.38 53.09 -18.10
N LEU A 254 19.25 51.80 -17.83
CA LEU A 254 19.87 50.74 -18.63
C LEU A 254 19.16 50.56 -19.97
N VAL A 255 17.83 50.68 -20.00
CA VAL A 255 17.05 50.67 -21.24
C VAL A 255 17.39 51.89 -22.10
N GLU A 256 17.52 53.08 -21.51
CA GLU A 256 17.98 54.30 -22.20
C GLU A 256 19.41 54.15 -22.75
N ALA A 257 20.32 53.58 -21.96
CA ALA A 257 21.69 53.30 -22.42
C ALA A 257 21.69 52.31 -23.60
N ARG A 258 20.84 51.27 -23.53
CA ARG A 258 20.70 50.27 -24.60
C ARG A 258 20.08 50.85 -25.87
N THR A 259 19.03 51.66 -25.76
CA THR A 259 18.40 52.29 -26.94
C THR A 259 19.36 53.28 -27.60
N LYS A 260 20.15 54.02 -26.81
CA LYS A 260 21.21 54.89 -27.32
C LYS A 260 22.33 54.08 -27.99
N GLY A 261 22.81 53.01 -27.36
CA GLY A 261 23.83 52.13 -27.94
C GLY A 261 23.35 51.43 -29.21
N ALA A 262 22.10 50.98 -29.27
CA ALA A 262 21.48 50.41 -30.46
C ALA A 262 21.34 51.45 -31.59
N ALA A 263 20.98 52.70 -31.26
CA ALA A 263 20.93 53.80 -32.21
C ALA A 263 22.32 54.16 -32.75
N GLU A 264 23.34 54.15 -31.90
CA GLU A 264 24.74 54.37 -32.30
C GLU A 264 25.29 53.21 -33.16
N ALA A 265 24.85 51.98 -32.92
CA ALA A 265 25.20 50.80 -33.71
C ALA A 265 24.33 50.59 -34.98
N GLY A 266 23.31 51.43 -35.22
CA GLY A 266 22.40 51.31 -36.36
C GLY A 266 21.48 50.08 -36.34
N VAL A 267 21.27 49.49 -35.16
CA VAL A 267 20.45 48.28 -34.96
C VAL A 267 19.09 48.67 -34.35
N HIS A 268 18.01 48.02 -34.78
CA HIS A 268 16.69 48.25 -34.18
C HIS A 268 16.72 47.89 -32.68
N PRO A 269 16.28 48.75 -31.75
CA PRO A 269 16.41 48.54 -30.30
C PRO A 269 15.79 47.23 -29.76
N ALA A 270 14.85 46.64 -30.50
CA ALA A 270 14.20 45.37 -30.16
C ALA A 270 14.98 44.10 -30.61
N ALA A 271 16.09 44.22 -31.34
CA ALA A 271 16.85 43.08 -31.89
C ALA A 271 17.97 42.56 -30.96
N GLY A 272 18.13 43.14 -29.77
CA GLY A 272 19.30 42.98 -28.89
C GLY A 272 19.44 41.68 -28.08
N LEU A 273 18.94 40.54 -28.56
CA LEU A 273 19.24 39.21 -27.99
C LEU A 273 20.20 38.39 -28.87
N ILE A 274 20.72 38.98 -29.96
CA ILE A 274 21.67 38.34 -30.85
C ILE A 274 23.02 39.05 -30.66
N PRO A 275 24.04 38.42 -30.03
CA PRO A 275 25.39 38.88 -30.22
C PRO A 275 25.73 38.64 -31.70
N LEU A 276 26.05 39.71 -32.43
CA LEU A 276 26.49 39.60 -33.82
C LEU A 276 27.69 38.66 -33.88
N GLY A 277 27.57 37.66 -34.74
CA GLY A 277 28.49 36.55 -34.85
C GLY A 277 29.91 36.96 -35.19
N THR A 278 30.81 36.13 -34.68
CA THR A 278 32.16 35.86 -35.18
C THR A 278 32.28 36.05 -36.69
N ASN A 279 32.94 37.11 -37.12
CA ASN A 279 33.73 37.08 -38.34
C ASN A 279 35.16 37.51 -37.98
N ASN A 280 36.07 36.55 -38.17
CA ASN A 280 37.51 36.75 -38.21
C ASN A 280 37.84 37.90 -39.15
N GLU A 281 38.15 39.09 -38.63
CA GLU A 281 39.10 40.00 -39.25
C GLU A 281 39.52 41.08 -38.25
N LYS A 282 40.85 41.22 -38.09
CA LYS A 282 41.49 42.25 -37.27
C LYS A 282 41.11 43.64 -37.81
N GLY A 283 40.15 44.31 -37.18
CA GLY A 283 39.77 45.68 -37.52
C GLY A 283 39.36 46.45 -36.26
N ARG A 284 40.16 47.47 -35.91
CA ARG A 284 39.85 48.48 -34.87
C ARG A 284 38.45 49.07 -35.09
N GLY A 285 37.56 48.97 -34.09
CA GLY A 285 36.30 49.70 -34.06
C GLY A 285 35.45 49.47 -32.81
N ALA A 286 35.51 50.45 -31.89
CA ALA A 286 34.61 50.76 -30.76
C ALA A 286 34.52 49.77 -29.55
N PRO A 287 34.74 50.26 -28.31
CA PRO A 287 34.68 49.46 -27.09
C PRO A 287 33.21 49.32 -26.64
N VAL A 288 32.65 48.12 -26.72
CA VAL A 288 31.45 47.76 -25.97
C VAL A 288 31.92 47.26 -24.61
N LEU A 289 31.91 48.17 -23.63
CA LEU A 289 32.03 47.93 -22.18
C LEU A 289 32.92 46.75 -21.75
N ASP A 290 34.22 46.88 -21.96
CA ASP A 290 35.25 46.04 -21.33
C ASP A 290 35.43 46.52 -19.86
N LEU A 291 34.45 46.17 -19.01
CA LEU A 291 34.48 46.38 -17.56
C LEU A 291 34.48 45.00 -16.91
N GLY A 292 35.50 44.69 -16.09
CA GLY A 292 35.73 43.36 -15.50
C GLY A 292 34.45 42.64 -15.03
N GLU A 293 34.01 41.67 -15.83
CA GLU A 293 32.67 41.07 -15.79
C GLU A 293 32.40 40.26 -14.51
N ALA A 294 33.41 39.63 -13.91
CA ALA A 294 33.21 38.68 -12.81
C ALA A 294 32.81 39.31 -11.45
N ASP A 295 33.40 40.46 -11.08
CA ASP A 295 33.15 41.08 -9.75
C ASP A 295 31.84 41.88 -9.72
N ILE A 296 31.41 42.41 -10.87
CA ILE A 296 30.19 43.23 -10.98
C ILE A 296 28.95 42.33 -11.01
N GLU A 297 28.99 41.20 -11.71
CA GLU A 297 27.89 40.23 -11.77
C GLU A 297 27.60 39.62 -10.40
N GLN A 298 28.62 39.25 -9.63
CA GLN A 298 28.45 38.75 -8.25
C GLN A 298 27.82 39.80 -7.32
N GLY A 299 28.20 41.08 -7.46
CA GLY A 299 27.63 42.16 -6.67
C GLY A 299 26.16 42.43 -6.97
N ILE A 300 25.76 42.33 -8.24
CA ILE A 300 24.38 42.53 -8.69
C ILE A 300 23.48 41.36 -8.28
N GLU A 301 23.94 40.12 -8.45
CA GLU A 301 23.18 38.94 -8.03
C GLU A 301 22.95 38.94 -6.52
N ALA A 302 24.01 39.16 -5.73
CA ALA A 302 23.90 39.26 -4.27
C ALA A 302 22.94 40.38 -3.83
N PHE A 303 22.91 41.49 -4.56
CA PHE A 303 22.02 42.61 -4.31
C PHE A 303 20.54 42.26 -4.58
N LEU A 304 20.25 41.61 -5.72
CA LEU A 304 18.89 41.18 -6.07
C LEU A 304 18.41 40.04 -5.17
N ASP A 305 19.28 39.12 -4.77
CA ASP A 305 18.99 38.06 -3.81
C ASP A 305 18.64 38.64 -2.43
N LEU A 306 19.37 39.65 -1.97
CA LEU A 306 19.05 40.36 -0.72
C LEU A 306 17.67 41.01 -0.79
N LEU A 307 17.32 41.59 -1.93
CA LEU A 307 16.00 42.15 -2.18
C LEU A 307 14.92 41.05 -2.13
N CYS A 308 15.11 39.94 -2.83
CA CYS A 308 14.21 38.79 -2.83
C CYS A 308 14.00 38.19 -1.42
N ARG A 309 15.09 38.01 -0.66
CA ARG A 309 15.05 37.52 0.74
C ARG A 309 14.29 38.47 1.67
N SER A 310 14.48 39.78 1.53
CA SER A 310 13.83 40.78 2.40
C SER A 310 12.30 40.81 2.28
N TYR A 311 11.77 40.49 1.10
CA TYR A 311 10.32 40.37 0.84
C TYR A 311 9.79 38.94 0.97
N GLY A 312 10.68 37.96 1.21
CA GLY A 312 10.34 36.55 1.34
C GLY A 312 9.84 35.93 0.04
N VAL A 313 10.55 36.16 -1.06
CA VAL A 313 10.38 35.43 -2.33
C VAL A 313 10.72 33.96 -2.12
N VAL A 314 9.94 33.07 -2.73
CA VAL A 314 10.17 31.62 -2.64
C VAL A 314 11.25 31.26 -3.65
N SER A 315 12.51 31.23 -3.21
CA SER A 315 13.63 30.73 -4.02
C SER A 315 13.87 29.23 -3.83
N PHE A 316 14.55 28.60 -4.78
CA PHE A 316 14.96 27.21 -4.66
C PHE A 316 16.03 26.99 -3.58
N ASP A 317 17.13 27.75 -3.61
CA ASP A 317 18.11 27.83 -2.51
C ASP A 317 18.02 29.18 -1.78
N PRO A 318 17.42 29.24 -0.59
CA PRO A 318 17.33 30.48 0.19
C PRO A 318 18.60 30.80 0.99
N LEU A 319 19.57 29.88 1.08
CA LEU A 319 20.83 30.12 1.82
C LEU A 319 21.94 30.68 0.92
N GLY A 320 21.87 30.47 -0.40
CA GLY A 320 22.83 31.00 -1.35
C GLY A 320 24.22 30.40 -1.13
N LYS A 321 24.29 29.07 -1.06
CA LYS A 321 25.57 28.41 -1.27
C LYS A 321 25.89 28.56 -2.75
N THR A 322 27.06 29.13 -3.02
CA THR A 322 27.57 29.35 -4.37
C THR A 322 27.57 28.04 -5.16
N ALA A 323 27.30 28.16 -6.46
CA ALA A 323 27.18 27.13 -7.47
C ALA A 323 28.49 26.36 -7.77
N ASP A 324 29.30 26.06 -6.75
CA ASP A 324 30.51 25.28 -6.89
C ASP A 324 30.23 23.83 -6.49
N VAL A 325 30.03 23.03 -7.55
CA VAL A 325 29.84 21.56 -7.60
C VAL A 325 28.37 21.09 -7.46
N PRO A 326 27.80 20.42 -8.49
CA PRO A 326 26.52 19.74 -8.37
C PRO A 326 26.68 18.51 -7.45
N ASP A 327 26.46 18.70 -6.15
CA ASP A 327 26.50 17.58 -5.21
C ASP A 327 25.15 16.86 -5.26
N VAL A 328 25.13 15.66 -5.86
CA VAL A 328 23.96 14.75 -5.99
C VAL A 328 23.24 14.51 -4.65
N LYS A 329 23.92 14.81 -3.52
CA LYS A 329 23.38 14.75 -2.16
C LYS A 329 22.23 15.72 -1.87
N GLU A 330 22.04 16.77 -2.67
CA GLU A 330 20.96 17.76 -2.45
C GLU A 330 19.56 17.25 -2.82
N ASP A 331 19.47 16.22 -3.65
CA ASP A 331 18.20 15.67 -4.14
C ASP A 331 17.72 14.42 -3.34
N LEU A 332 18.36 14.11 -2.20
CA LEU A 332 17.87 13.10 -1.25
C LEU A 332 16.53 13.51 -0.62
N ASP A 333 15.66 12.53 -0.34
CA ASP A 333 14.31 12.74 0.21
C ASP A 333 14.28 13.71 1.40
N ALA A 334 15.22 13.56 2.35
CA ALA A 334 15.31 14.42 3.53
C ALA A 334 15.64 15.88 3.19
N ALA A 335 16.51 16.10 2.20
CA ALA A 335 16.87 17.43 1.73
C ALA A 335 15.68 18.09 1.01
N VAL A 336 14.99 17.35 0.13
CA VAL A 336 13.79 17.80 -0.58
C VAL A 336 12.67 18.17 0.41
N ILE A 337 12.39 17.32 1.41
CA ILE A 337 11.38 17.61 2.43
C ILE A 337 11.75 18.87 3.23
N SER A 338 13.03 19.04 3.59
CA SER A 338 13.50 20.24 4.29
C SER A 338 13.34 21.51 3.44
N ARG A 339 13.56 21.40 2.12
CA ARG A 339 13.38 22.48 1.15
C ARG A 339 11.90 22.86 1.01
N ILE A 340 11.01 21.87 0.84
CA ILE A 340 9.55 22.07 0.82
C ILE A 340 9.11 22.82 2.10
N GLN A 341 9.52 22.35 3.28
CA GLN A 341 9.17 22.97 4.55
C GLN A 341 9.65 24.42 4.66
N ARG A 342 10.84 24.73 4.15
CA ARG A 342 11.36 26.10 4.13
C ARG A 342 10.58 26.99 3.15
N GLN A 343 10.28 26.47 1.96
CA GLN A 343 9.45 27.17 0.97
C GLN A 343 8.06 27.50 1.53
N LEU A 344 7.47 26.64 2.36
CA LEU A 344 6.19 26.93 3.03
C LEU A 344 6.28 28.14 3.96
N ALA A 345 7.31 28.18 4.81
CA ALA A 345 7.50 29.30 5.73
C ALA A 345 7.58 30.62 4.95
N THR A 346 8.29 30.58 3.82
CA THR A 346 8.43 31.71 2.89
C THR A 346 7.11 32.04 2.17
N ARG A 347 6.32 31.05 1.72
CA ARG A 347 5.00 31.26 1.08
C ARG A 347 4.03 32.00 2.00
N PHE A 348 4.03 31.68 3.31
CA PHE A 348 3.17 32.34 4.29
C PHE A 348 3.68 33.70 4.80
N PHE A 349 4.94 34.06 4.49
CA PHE A 349 5.52 35.33 4.88
C PHE A 349 5.24 36.43 3.86
N GLY A 350 4.78 37.61 4.29
CA GLY A 350 4.60 38.76 3.40
C GLY A 350 3.38 38.69 2.46
N PHE A 351 3.29 39.63 1.53
CA PHE A 351 2.18 39.75 0.57
C PHE A 351 2.58 39.15 -0.79
N PRO A 352 1.79 38.23 -1.36
CA PRO A 352 2.15 37.54 -2.60
C PRO A 352 2.27 38.48 -3.80
N GLU A 353 1.37 39.47 -3.94
CA GLU A 353 1.40 40.44 -5.05
C GLU A 353 2.71 41.24 -5.11
N ILE A 354 3.25 41.61 -3.94
CA ILE A 354 4.51 42.36 -3.86
C ILE A 354 5.68 41.48 -4.31
N LYS A 355 5.68 40.19 -3.94
CA LYS A 355 6.72 39.24 -4.37
C LYS A 355 6.73 39.06 -5.88
N LEU A 356 5.55 38.87 -6.47
CA LEU A 356 5.40 38.73 -7.93
C LEU A 356 5.88 39.98 -8.66
N ASN A 357 5.49 41.17 -8.18
CA ASN A 357 5.94 42.43 -8.78
C ASN A 357 7.46 42.63 -8.70
N ILE A 358 8.07 42.23 -7.59
CA ILE A 358 9.53 42.27 -7.43
C ILE A 358 10.20 41.33 -8.41
N LEU A 359 9.74 40.08 -8.52
CA LEU A 359 10.31 39.10 -9.45
C LEU A 359 10.18 39.57 -10.89
N ARG A 360 9.05 40.19 -11.26
CA ARG A 360 8.89 40.84 -12.58
C ARG A 360 9.94 41.94 -12.80
N SER A 361 10.20 42.78 -11.79
CA SER A 361 11.25 43.80 -11.87
C SER A 361 12.64 43.18 -11.99
N CYS A 362 12.95 42.11 -11.25
CA CYS A 362 14.21 41.38 -11.34
C CYS A 362 14.41 40.74 -12.73
N ILE A 363 13.38 40.13 -13.30
CA ILE A 363 13.42 39.57 -14.67
C ILE A 363 13.67 40.68 -15.69
N ASN A 364 12.92 41.78 -15.63
CA ASN A 364 13.11 42.90 -16.55
C ASN A 364 14.51 43.52 -16.43
N PHE A 365 15.07 43.55 -15.22
CA PHE A 365 16.42 44.04 -14.98
C PHE A 365 17.48 43.08 -15.54
N ALA A 366 17.34 41.78 -15.32
CA ALA A 366 18.24 40.76 -15.88
C ALA A 366 18.18 40.72 -17.42
N GLU A 367 16.98 40.85 -18.02
CA GLU A 367 16.80 40.98 -19.47
C GLU A 367 17.45 42.24 -20.05
N ALA A 368 17.55 43.31 -19.26
CA ALA A 368 18.19 44.55 -19.66
C ALA A 368 19.72 44.49 -19.54
N LEU A 369 20.28 43.65 -18.64
CA LEU A 369 21.71 43.38 -18.44
C LEU A 369 22.27 42.19 -19.24
N PRO A 370 21.54 41.71 -20.26
CA PRO A 370 21.68 40.33 -20.81
C PRO A 370 22.12 39.20 -19.85
N ASP A 371 21.73 39.22 -18.57
CA ASP A 371 22.13 38.18 -17.61
C ASP A 371 21.26 36.93 -17.78
N PHE A 372 21.79 35.93 -18.48
CA PHE A 372 21.10 34.66 -18.73
C PHE A 372 20.78 33.89 -17.44
N ASN A 373 21.70 33.88 -16.46
CA ASN A 373 21.52 33.18 -15.19
C ASN A 373 20.39 33.81 -14.37
N GLY A 374 20.41 35.13 -14.23
CA GLY A 374 19.36 35.90 -13.57
C GLY A 374 17.99 35.68 -14.23
N VAL A 375 17.90 35.71 -15.55
CA VAL A 375 16.63 35.47 -16.27
C VAL A 375 16.09 34.06 -15.98
N LEU A 376 16.93 33.02 -16.01
CA LEU A 376 16.51 31.65 -15.73
C LEU A 376 16.07 31.46 -14.27
N LYS A 377 16.87 31.98 -13.31
CA LYS A 377 16.61 31.92 -11.86
C LYS A 377 15.32 32.63 -11.49
N TYR A 378 15.19 33.92 -11.83
CA TYR A 378 14.02 34.71 -11.44
C TYR A 378 12.73 34.30 -12.17
N SER A 379 12.83 33.83 -13.42
CA SER A 379 11.64 33.30 -14.14
C SER A 379 11.13 32.01 -13.49
N SER A 380 12.02 31.11 -13.07
CA SER A 380 11.65 29.91 -12.32
C SER A 380 11.07 30.25 -10.95
N ASP A 381 11.72 31.14 -10.20
CA ASP A 381 11.26 31.55 -8.87
C ASP A 381 9.90 32.27 -8.92
N LEU A 382 9.61 32.99 -10.01
CA LEU A 382 8.28 33.56 -10.26
C LEU A 382 7.24 32.47 -10.44
N MET A 383 7.50 31.47 -11.29
CA MET A 383 6.61 30.31 -11.45
C MET A 383 6.41 29.59 -10.11
N ARG A 384 7.47 29.37 -9.33
CA ARG A 384 7.44 28.70 -8.00
C ARG A 384 6.67 29.49 -6.94
N THR A 385 6.84 30.81 -6.91
CA THR A 385 6.16 31.73 -5.98
C THR A 385 4.69 31.90 -6.33
N ALA A 386 4.36 31.91 -7.63
CA ALA A 386 2.98 31.97 -8.11
C ALA A 386 2.22 30.65 -7.95
N GLY A 387 2.95 29.53 -7.96
CA GLY A 387 2.39 28.20 -7.73
C GLY A 387 1.86 28.03 -6.31
N SER A 388 0.75 27.30 -6.17
CA SER A 388 0.12 27.02 -4.87
C SER A 388 0.99 26.17 -3.95
N GLY A 389 1.94 25.40 -4.51
CA GLY A 389 2.80 24.50 -3.74
C GLY A 389 2.02 23.38 -3.09
N VAL A 390 0.91 22.98 -3.70
CA VAL A 390 -0.03 21.97 -3.20
C VAL A 390 0.19 20.68 -3.97
N ALA A 391 0.06 19.56 -3.26
CA ALA A 391 -0.13 18.23 -3.81
C ALA A 391 -1.64 17.90 -3.76
N PRO A 392 -2.44 18.30 -4.77
CA PRO A 392 -3.89 18.19 -4.74
C PRO A 392 -4.36 16.74 -4.54
N ALA A 393 -5.43 16.59 -3.77
CA ALA A 393 -6.18 15.34 -3.75
C ALA A 393 -6.88 15.14 -5.10
N SER A 394 -6.93 13.88 -5.57
CA SER A 394 -7.16 13.52 -6.99
C SER A 394 -8.41 14.08 -7.67
N ARG A 395 -9.34 14.77 -6.98
CA ARG A 395 -10.53 15.41 -7.60
C ARG A 395 -11.11 16.68 -6.94
N LYS A 396 -10.55 17.27 -5.87
CA LYS A 396 -11.32 18.27 -5.07
C LYS A 396 -10.66 19.59 -4.68
N GLU A 397 -9.37 19.79 -4.91
CA GLU A 397 -8.70 21.04 -4.52
C GLU A 397 -8.14 21.75 -5.75
N HIS A 398 -8.99 22.57 -6.38
CA HIS A 398 -8.54 23.48 -7.42
C HIS A 398 -7.81 24.66 -6.79
N SER A 399 -6.48 24.57 -6.71
CA SER A 399 -5.64 25.72 -6.34
C SER A 399 -4.86 26.19 -7.56
N PRO A 400 -5.47 27.03 -8.43
CA PRO A 400 -4.80 27.56 -9.59
C PRO A 400 -3.63 28.48 -9.17
N PRO A 401 -2.60 28.60 -10.00
CA PRO A 401 -1.51 29.55 -9.76
C PRO A 401 -2.05 30.99 -9.74
N LEU A 402 -1.35 31.88 -9.06
CA LEU A 402 -1.72 33.30 -8.94
C LEU A 402 -1.55 34.11 -10.24
N ILE A 403 -0.94 33.51 -11.27
CA ILE A 403 -0.63 34.15 -12.56
C ILE A 403 -1.51 33.59 -13.69
N PHE A 404 -1.88 34.46 -14.63
CA PHE A 404 -2.69 34.09 -15.78
C PHE A 404 -1.92 33.25 -16.80
N LYS A 405 -2.66 32.51 -17.64
CA LYS A 405 -2.09 31.61 -18.65
C LYS A 405 -1.14 32.32 -19.61
N GLU A 406 -1.46 33.53 -20.07
CA GLU A 406 -0.63 34.28 -21.01
C GLU A 406 0.75 34.61 -20.41
N GLU A 407 0.79 34.94 -19.12
CA GLU A 407 2.02 35.19 -18.39
C GLU A 407 2.84 33.90 -18.20
N GLN A 408 2.18 32.78 -17.88
CA GLN A 408 2.83 31.47 -17.79
C GLN A 408 3.49 31.05 -19.11
N VAL A 409 2.78 31.21 -20.24
CA VAL A 409 3.31 30.92 -21.59
C VAL A 409 4.52 31.81 -21.89
N ARG A 410 4.42 33.11 -21.59
CA ARG A 410 5.54 34.04 -21.79
C ARG A 410 6.77 33.63 -20.99
N LEU A 411 6.61 33.24 -19.71
CA LEU A 411 7.71 32.86 -18.84
C LEU A 411 8.37 31.53 -19.28
N ALA A 412 7.57 30.51 -19.59
CA ALA A 412 8.08 29.23 -20.09
C ALA A 412 8.78 29.38 -21.45
N ALA A 413 8.23 30.20 -22.35
CA ALA A 413 8.87 30.57 -23.62
C ALA A 413 10.14 31.42 -23.41
N ASN A 414 10.22 32.20 -22.33
CA ASN A 414 11.44 32.90 -21.97
C ASN A 414 12.52 31.90 -21.56
N ILE A 415 12.26 31.07 -20.54
CA ILE A 415 13.19 30.06 -20.03
C ILE A 415 13.77 29.20 -21.16
N SER A 416 12.90 28.64 -22.02
CA SER A 416 13.33 27.79 -23.14
C SER A 416 14.17 28.53 -24.19
N ARG A 417 13.86 29.79 -24.51
CA ARG A 417 14.65 30.61 -25.45
C ARG A 417 15.99 31.01 -24.85
N THR A 418 16.00 31.49 -23.60
CA THR A 418 17.20 31.93 -22.90
C THR A 418 18.18 30.76 -22.74
N TRP A 419 17.67 29.59 -22.37
CA TRP A 419 18.47 28.36 -22.30
C TRP A 419 19.03 27.95 -23.68
N ALA A 420 18.20 27.95 -24.73
CA ALA A 420 18.68 27.61 -26.07
C ALA A 420 19.75 28.59 -26.59
N LEU A 421 19.69 29.86 -26.19
CA LEU A 421 20.72 30.85 -26.49
C LEU A 421 22.00 30.59 -25.68
N ALA A 422 21.90 30.33 -24.37
CA ALA A 422 23.04 30.00 -23.52
C ALA A 422 23.81 28.77 -24.03
N GLN A 423 23.08 27.73 -24.45
CA GLN A 423 23.67 26.52 -25.05
C GLN A 423 24.40 26.81 -26.37
N ARG A 424 23.85 27.68 -27.24
CA ARG A 424 24.51 28.11 -28.49
C ARG A 424 25.78 28.93 -28.25
N LEU A 425 25.85 29.65 -27.13
CA LEU A 425 27.01 30.44 -26.71
C LEU A 425 28.06 29.61 -25.95
N GLY A 426 27.82 28.30 -25.76
CA GLY A 426 28.75 27.39 -25.07
C GLY A 426 28.66 27.41 -23.55
N MET A 427 27.69 28.12 -22.96
CA MET A 427 27.45 28.18 -21.51
C MET A 427 26.58 26.99 -21.07
N THR A 428 27.17 25.78 -21.05
CA THR A 428 26.45 24.52 -20.79
C THR A 428 26.08 24.30 -19.33
N TYR A 429 26.62 25.09 -18.39
CA TYR A 429 26.36 24.99 -16.95
C TYR A 429 25.10 25.74 -16.48
N LEU A 430 24.49 26.56 -17.36
CA LEU A 430 23.34 27.40 -17.03
C LEU A 430 22.03 26.68 -17.36
N ASP A 431 21.40 26.11 -16.34
CA ASP A 431 20.09 25.47 -16.43
C ASP A 431 19.10 26.12 -15.43
N ALA A 432 17.83 26.26 -15.84
CA ALA A 432 16.79 26.68 -14.91
C ALA A 432 16.38 25.54 -13.96
N GLU A 433 15.84 25.87 -12.81
CA GLU A 433 15.32 24.87 -11.88
C GLU A 433 13.83 24.68 -12.07
N TYR A 434 13.34 23.43 -12.05
CA TYR A 434 11.92 23.19 -12.20
C TYR A 434 11.14 23.63 -10.94
N TRP A 435 10.03 24.34 -11.16
CA TRP A 435 9.30 25.11 -10.15
C TRP A 435 8.33 24.29 -9.28
N ASP A 436 7.82 23.15 -9.75
CA ASP A 436 6.96 22.26 -8.95
C ASP A 436 7.79 21.14 -8.30
N GLU A 437 7.60 20.91 -7.00
CA GLU A 437 8.30 19.87 -6.23
C GLU A 437 7.53 18.54 -6.19
N PHE A 438 6.24 18.55 -6.53
CA PHE A 438 5.35 17.38 -6.48
C PHE A 438 5.04 16.77 -7.85
N LEU A 439 6.02 16.79 -8.77
CA LEU A 439 5.84 16.31 -10.14
C LEU A 439 5.45 14.82 -10.20
N VAL A 440 6.09 13.97 -9.38
CA VAL A 440 5.82 12.52 -9.32
C VAL A 440 4.88 12.21 -8.15
N ARG A 441 3.69 11.70 -8.46
CA ARG A 441 2.62 11.44 -7.49
C ARG A 441 2.43 9.97 -7.13
N GLY A 442 3.07 9.05 -7.82
CA GLY A 442 2.86 7.63 -7.58
C GLY A 442 3.46 6.79 -8.69
N VAL A 443 3.93 5.61 -8.31
CA VAL A 443 4.48 4.59 -9.21
C VAL A 443 3.77 3.29 -8.90
N GLU A 444 3.17 2.68 -9.92
CA GLU A 444 2.50 1.39 -9.83
C GLU A 444 3.08 0.45 -10.89
N LEU A 445 3.23 -0.83 -10.57
CA LEU A 445 3.61 -1.82 -11.58
C LEU A 445 2.39 -2.16 -12.44
N GLU A 446 2.54 -2.11 -13.76
CA GLU A 446 1.49 -2.58 -14.65
C GLU A 446 1.40 -4.11 -14.59
N PRO A 447 0.20 -4.70 -14.42
CA PRO A 447 0.05 -6.14 -14.36
C PRO A 447 0.55 -6.78 -15.66
N LEU A 448 1.55 -7.65 -15.52
CA LEU A 448 2.10 -8.44 -16.62
C LEU A 448 1.09 -9.53 -17.05
N PRO A 449 1.15 -10.02 -18.30
CA PRO A 449 0.44 -11.23 -18.70
C PRO A 449 0.85 -12.44 -17.83
N LEU A 450 -0.07 -13.39 -17.63
CA LEU A 450 0.17 -14.59 -16.79
C LEU A 450 1.40 -15.41 -17.20
N THR A 451 1.77 -15.36 -18.48
CA THR A 451 2.96 -16.00 -19.03
C THR A 451 4.28 -15.36 -18.57
N ARG A 452 4.23 -14.13 -18.05
CA ARG A 452 5.38 -13.37 -17.56
C ARG A 452 5.31 -13.08 -16.06
N THR A 453 4.14 -13.16 -15.42
CA THR A 453 3.99 -12.99 -13.96
C THR A 453 4.54 -14.20 -13.21
N PRO A 454 5.53 -14.02 -12.32
CA PRO A 454 5.96 -15.08 -11.42
C PRO A 454 5.01 -15.19 -10.21
N VAL A 455 4.31 -16.32 -10.13
CA VAL A 455 3.37 -16.64 -9.05
C VAL A 455 4.10 -17.41 -7.93
N PRO A 456 4.05 -16.95 -6.67
CA PRO A 456 4.70 -17.63 -5.56
C PRO A 456 3.91 -18.87 -5.11
N HIS A 457 4.61 -19.98 -4.91
CA HIS A 457 4.07 -21.23 -4.38
C HIS A 457 4.86 -21.71 -3.16
N ALA A 458 4.14 -22.28 -2.18
CA ALA A 458 4.75 -22.89 -1.00
C ALA A 458 5.26 -24.31 -1.30
N ARG A 459 6.33 -24.73 -0.60
CA ARG A 459 6.92 -26.09 -0.69
C ARG A 459 5.90 -27.23 -0.59
N GLY A 460 4.81 -27.04 0.17
CA GLY A 460 3.76 -28.06 0.36
C GLY A 460 2.97 -28.46 -0.91
N ILE A 461 3.19 -27.77 -2.03
CA ILE A 461 2.61 -28.08 -3.34
C ILE A 461 3.50 -29.08 -4.13
N LEU A 462 4.77 -29.25 -3.74
CA LEU A 462 5.68 -30.18 -4.41
C LEU A 462 5.30 -31.65 -4.16
N PRO A 463 5.40 -32.53 -5.17
CA PRO A 463 5.18 -33.97 -5.01
C PRO A 463 6.17 -34.53 -3.98
N GLY A 464 5.68 -35.26 -2.96
CA GLY A 464 6.51 -35.91 -1.93
C GLY A 464 6.49 -35.27 -0.53
N ALA A 465 5.95 -34.06 -0.35
CA ALA A 465 5.90 -33.41 0.98
C ALA A 465 4.86 -34.00 1.96
N THR A 466 3.87 -34.76 1.48
CA THR A 466 2.89 -35.48 2.31
C THR A 466 2.56 -36.86 1.72
N ALA A 467 2.76 -37.93 2.49
CA ALA A 467 2.66 -39.33 2.07
C ALA A 467 1.24 -39.81 1.63
N SER A 468 0.23 -38.95 1.69
CA SER A 468 -1.16 -39.26 1.32
C SER A 468 -1.61 -38.62 -0.01
N ARG A 469 -0.72 -37.95 -0.74
CA ARG A 469 -0.98 -37.36 -2.07
C ARG A 469 -0.23 -38.12 -3.18
N ALA A 470 -0.52 -39.42 -3.33
CA ALA A 470 0.11 -40.29 -4.32
C ALA A 470 -0.55 -40.24 -5.73
N SER A 471 -1.19 -39.13 -6.08
CA SER A 471 -1.42 -38.76 -7.47
C SER A 471 -0.59 -37.52 -7.73
N GLN A 472 0.30 -37.57 -8.73
CA GLN A 472 0.96 -36.39 -9.28
C GLN A 472 -0.04 -35.36 -9.86
N ASP A 473 -1.33 -35.73 -9.89
CA ASP A 473 -2.47 -34.84 -9.96
C ASP A 473 -2.67 -34.16 -8.60
N VAL A 474 -2.02 -33.01 -8.41
CA VAL A 474 -2.37 -32.10 -7.33
C VAL A 474 -3.86 -31.80 -7.47
N ASN A 475 -4.64 -32.13 -6.44
CA ASN A 475 -6.04 -31.77 -6.35
C ASN A 475 -6.23 -30.32 -6.84
N PRO A 476 -7.06 -30.07 -7.87
CA PRO A 476 -7.32 -28.72 -8.40
C PRO A 476 -8.09 -27.84 -7.39
N PHE A 477 -8.36 -28.35 -6.19
CA PHE A 477 -9.05 -27.68 -5.08
C PHE A 477 -8.13 -26.90 -4.15
N ILE A 478 -6.98 -26.40 -4.62
CA ILE A 478 -6.32 -25.24 -4.01
C ILE A 478 -6.86 -23.94 -4.64
N TYR A 479 -8.12 -23.91 -5.10
CA TYR A 479 -8.85 -22.64 -5.10
C TYR A 479 -9.32 -22.39 -3.67
N ASN A 480 -8.41 -21.85 -2.86
CA ASN A 480 -8.80 -21.23 -1.61
C ASN A 480 -9.26 -19.81 -1.95
N PRO A 481 -10.56 -19.48 -1.89
CA PRO A 481 -11.07 -18.13 -2.19
C PRO A 481 -10.55 -17.06 -1.21
N PHE A 482 -9.81 -17.47 -0.17
CA PHE A 482 -9.07 -16.61 0.74
C PHE A 482 -7.61 -16.32 0.30
N LEU A 483 -7.13 -16.90 -0.81
CA LEU A 483 -5.84 -16.56 -1.43
C LEU A 483 -5.93 -15.35 -2.37
N THR A 484 -6.95 -14.50 -2.25
CA THR A 484 -6.98 -13.18 -2.91
C THR A 484 -5.74 -12.35 -2.58
N GLU A 485 -5.09 -12.59 -1.44
CA GLU A 485 -3.81 -11.99 -1.07
C GLU A 485 -2.65 -12.41 -1.99
N ALA A 486 -2.68 -13.63 -2.55
CA ALA A 486 -1.61 -14.15 -3.41
C ALA A 486 -1.49 -13.37 -4.73
N ALA A 487 -2.62 -12.92 -5.30
CA ALA A 487 -2.66 -12.12 -6.53
C ALA A 487 -2.03 -10.73 -6.34
N GLU A 488 -2.21 -10.11 -5.17
CA GLU A 488 -1.54 -8.84 -4.84
C GLU A 488 -0.03 -9.00 -4.64
N THR A 489 0.43 -10.12 -4.05
CA THR A 489 1.87 -10.43 -3.95
C THR A 489 2.50 -10.83 -5.29
N ALA A 490 1.78 -11.54 -6.17
CA ALA A 490 2.26 -11.88 -7.52
C ALA A 490 2.45 -10.63 -8.38
N ALA A 491 1.62 -9.61 -8.17
CA ALA A 491 1.73 -8.30 -8.82
C ALA A 491 2.94 -7.47 -8.38
N LYS A 492 3.76 -7.93 -7.43
CA LYS A 492 4.99 -7.25 -6.96
C LYS A 492 6.28 -8.01 -7.27
N ASN A 493 6.20 -9.07 -8.08
CA ASN A 493 7.35 -9.89 -8.45
C ASN A 493 7.68 -9.72 -9.94
N LEU A 494 8.97 -9.53 -10.25
CA LEU A 494 9.52 -9.44 -11.60
C LEU A 494 10.51 -10.57 -11.85
N VAL A 495 10.86 -10.79 -13.12
CA VAL A 495 11.87 -11.78 -13.53
C VAL A 495 13.10 -11.06 -14.05
N ALA A 496 14.29 -11.51 -13.61
CA ALA A 496 15.56 -10.96 -14.04
C ALA A 496 15.72 -11.07 -15.57
N GLY A 497 16.18 -10.00 -16.20
CA GLY A 497 16.43 -9.92 -17.64
C GLY A 497 15.21 -9.55 -18.49
N GLU A 498 14.01 -9.39 -17.94
CA GLU A 498 12.81 -9.01 -18.69
C GLU A 498 12.42 -7.53 -18.51
N LEU A 499 11.75 -6.96 -19.50
CA LEU A 499 11.22 -5.59 -19.44
C LEU A 499 9.91 -5.55 -18.66
N ALA A 500 9.85 -4.65 -17.68
CA ALA A 500 8.68 -4.34 -16.88
C ALA A 500 8.15 -2.93 -17.19
N ASN A 501 6.83 -2.79 -17.20
CA ASN A 501 6.14 -1.52 -17.40
C ASN A 501 5.69 -0.96 -16.05
N PHE A 502 6.02 0.30 -15.79
CA PHE A 502 5.65 1.03 -14.59
C PHE A 502 4.76 2.21 -14.95
N LYS A 503 3.56 2.27 -14.35
CA LYS A 503 2.65 3.41 -14.46
C LYS A 503 3.08 4.48 -13.47
N VAL A 504 3.65 5.56 -13.99
CA VAL A 504 4.06 6.74 -13.21
C VAL A 504 3.01 7.81 -13.37
N THR A 505 2.46 8.28 -12.26
CA THR A 505 1.51 9.39 -12.23
C THR A 505 2.27 10.71 -12.08
N LEU A 506 2.13 11.57 -13.08
CA LEU A 506 2.76 12.87 -13.12
C LEU A 506 1.71 13.97 -12.96
N GLN A 507 2.07 15.06 -12.29
CA GLN A 507 1.18 16.18 -12.02
C GLN A 507 1.64 17.45 -12.73
N ASN A 508 0.71 18.17 -13.36
CA ASN A 508 0.91 19.54 -13.80
C ASN A 508 -0.18 20.45 -13.19
N THR A 509 0.23 21.41 -12.37
CA THR A 509 -0.68 22.40 -11.73
C THR A 509 -0.84 23.70 -12.52
N TYR A 510 -0.20 23.84 -13.68
CA TYR A 510 -0.19 25.06 -14.49
C TYR A 510 -1.07 24.91 -15.74
N ASP A 511 -1.56 26.01 -16.28
CA ASP A 511 -2.46 26.04 -17.45
C ASP A 511 -1.71 25.97 -18.80
N ILE A 512 -0.44 25.56 -18.74
CA ILE A 512 0.45 25.40 -19.89
C ILE A 512 0.88 23.94 -20.03
N GLU A 513 1.23 23.55 -21.25
CA GLU A 513 1.85 22.25 -21.51
C GLU A 513 3.31 22.26 -21.03
N VAL A 514 3.72 21.18 -20.36
CA VAL A 514 5.10 20.99 -19.89
C VAL A 514 5.74 19.85 -20.67
N GLU A 515 6.75 20.17 -21.47
CA GLU A 515 7.52 19.21 -22.25
C GLU A 515 8.68 18.63 -21.43
N ILE A 516 8.65 17.32 -21.22
CA ILE A 516 9.69 16.53 -20.56
C ILE A 516 10.55 15.87 -21.64
N GLU A 517 11.81 16.31 -21.74
CA GLU A 517 12.79 15.82 -22.71
C GLU A 517 13.16 14.35 -22.44
N SER A 518 13.40 14.03 -21.16
CA SER A 518 13.75 12.69 -20.72
C SER A 518 13.19 12.43 -19.32
N ILE A 519 12.54 11.29 -19.14
CA ILE A 519 12.17 10.74 -17.84
C ILE A 519 12.64 9.28 -17.74
N ARG A 520 13.30 8.94 -16.63
CA ARG A 520 13.76 7.59 -16.30
C ARG A 520 13.55 7.31 -14.82
N LEU A 521 13.28 6.05 -14.48
CA LEU A 521 13.12 5.62 -13.08
C LEU A 521 14.49 5.52 -12.42
N GLU A 522 14.58 5.95 -11.17
CA GLU A 522 15.76 5.73 -10.34
C GLU A 522 15.44 4.72 -9.24
N ALA A 523 16.25 3.66 -9.20
CA ALA A 523 16.07 2.56 -8.27
C ALA A 523 17.38 2.25 -7.54
N THR A 524 17.24 1.77 -6.32
CA THR A 524 18.34 1.32 -5.46
C THR A 524 18.20 -0.17 -5.14
N GLY A 525 19.33 -0.79 -4.81
CA GLY A 525 19.44 -2.23 -4.61
C GLY A 525 20.12 -2.89 -5.80
N VAL A 526 19.36 -3.67 -6.56
CA VAL A 526 19.84 -4.42 -7.73
C VAL A 526 20.04 -3.54 -8.96
N GLU A 527 21.00 -3.89 -9.82
CA GLU A 527 21.20 -3.25 -11.13
C GLU A 527 19.90 -3.21 -11.94
N PHE A 528 19.40 -2.00 -12.15
CA PHE A 528 18.15 -1.71 -12.84
C PHE A 528 18.40 -0.76 -14.00
N GLU A 529 18.14 -1.24 -15.22
CA GLU A 529 18.29 -0.48 -16.45
C GLU A 529 16.96 0.22 -16.78
N ALA A 530 16.87 1.53 -16.52
CA ALA A 530 15.71 2.34 -16.84
C ALA A 530 15.82 2.96 -18.25
N LEU A 531 14.78 2.81 -19.07
CA LEU A 531 14.76 3.34 -20.44
C LEU A 531 14.21 4.78 -20.46
N PRO A 532 14.96 5.76 -21.00
CA PRO A 532 14.51 7.14 -21.06
C PRO A 532 13.34 7.29 -22.04
N THR A 533 12.29 8.01 -21.63
CA THR A 533 11.10 8.28 -22.45
C THR A 533 10.83 9.78 -22.53
N HIS A 534 10.31 10.27 -23.65
CA HIS A 534 9.86 11.66 -23.83
C HIS A 534 8.35 11.79 -23.55
N VAL A 535 7.92 12.83 -22.83
CA VAL A 535 6.52 13.01 -22.42
C VAL A 535 6.10 14.48 -22.52
N ALA A 536 4.92 14.75 -23.07
CA ALA A 536 4.27 16.05 -22.94
C ALA A 536 3.14 15.97 -21.91
N LEU A 537 3.22 16.75 -20.84
CA LEU A 537 2.16 16.87 -19.84
C LEU A 537 1.18 17.96 -20.26
N GLY A 538 -0.09 17.59 -20.41
CA GLY A 538 -1.14 18.56 -20.74
C GLY A 538 -1.35 19.62 -19.64
N PRO A 539 -2.09 20.70 -19.94
CA PRO A 539 -2.36 21.77 -18.98
C PRO A 539 -3.29 21.27 -17.85
N TYR A 540 -2.99 21.68 -16.63
CA TYR A 540 -3.79 21.50 -15.41
C TYR A 540 -4.37 20.08 -15.25
N ARG A 541 -3.50 19.06 -15.34
CA ARG A 541 -3.92 17.65 -15.24
C ARG A 541 -2.90 16.79 -14.51
N THR A 542 -3.41 15.73 -13.89
CA THR A 542 -2.61 14.55 -13.53
C THR A 542 -2.69 13.55 -14.67
N GLN A 543 -1.55 13.06 -15.13
CA GLN A 543 -1.44 12.15 -16.27
C GLN A 543 -0.58 10.95 -15.90
N THR A 544 -1.07 9.76 -16.20
CA THR A 544 -0.31 8.51 -16.03
C THR A 544 0.48 8.23 -17.30
N VAL A 545 1.77 7.95 -17.14
CA VAL A 545 2.71 7.58 -18.21
C VAL A 545 3.26 6.20 -17.91
N VAL A 546 3.47 5.39 -18.95
CA VAL A 546 4.12 4.09 -18.82
C VAL A 546 5.62 4.25 -19.08
N LEU A 547 6.44 3.95 -18.09
CA LEU A 547 7.90 3.89 -18.20
C LEU A 547 8.35 2.43 -18.18
N GLN A 548 9.46 2.15 -18.86
CA GLN A 548 10.01 0.80 -18.96
C GLN A 548 11.32 0.67 -18.18
N GLY A 549 11.50 -0.47 -17.53
CA GLY A 549 12.76 -0.80 -16.87
C GLY A 549 13.04 -2.29 -16.85
N ARG A 550 14.33 -2.64 -16.83
CA ARG A 550 14.83 -4.01 -16.89
C ARG A 550 15.76 -4.29 -15.69
N PRO A 551 15.36 -5.16 -14.74
CA PRO A 551 16.27 -5.62 -13.70
C PRO A 551 17.26 -6.66 -14.28
N ARG A 552 18.54 -6.56 -13.96
CA ARG A 552 19.58 -7.47 -14.51
C ARG A 552 19.82 -8.71 -13.65
N THR A 553 19.80 -8.57 -12.34
CA THR A 553 20.07 -9.67 -11.39
C THR A 553 18.85 -9.92 -10.49
N PRO A 554 18.77 -11.09 -9.83
CA PRO A 554 17.72 -11.34 -8.83
C PRO A 554 17.99 -10.59 -7.52
N GLY A 555 16.94 -10.15 -6.84
CA GLY A 555 16.98 -9.43 -5.57
C GLY A 555 15.92 -8.33 -5.46
N THR A 556 15.92 -7.58 -4.37
CA THR A 556 14.93 -6.50 -4.16
C THR A 556 15.35 -5.22 -4.86
N VAL A 557 14.46 -4.67 -5.69
CA VAL A 557 14.61 -3.36 -6.34
C VAL A 557 13.70 -2.38 -5.62
N VAL A 558 14.24 -1.27 -5.11
CA VAL A 558 13.47 -0.20 -4.47
C VAL A 558 13.51 1.05 -5.35
N ILE A 559 12.38 1.40 -5.94
CA ILE A 559 12.22 2.62 -6.71
C ILE A 559 12.01 3.78 -5.75
N ILE A 560 12.92 4.76 -5.81
CA ILE A 560 12.90 5.96 -4.96
C ILE A 560 12.10 7.08 -5.64
N GLY A 561 12.20 7.17 -6.97
CA GLY A 561 11.61 8.25 -7.73
C GLY A 561 11.89 8.16 -9.22
N ALA A 562 11.78 9.31 -9.90
CA ALA A 562 12.13 9.45 -11.30
C ALA A 562 13.11 10.61 -11.50
N LEU A 563 14.16 10.36 -12.30
CA LEU A 563 15.00 11.40 -12.86
C LEU A 563 14.27 12.02 -14.03
N VAL A 564 14.02 13.32 -13.96
CA VAL A 564 13.25 14.07 -14.96
C VAL A 564 14.05 15.27 -15.44
N LYS A 565 14.19 15.37 -16.76
CA LYS A 565 14.74 16.54 -17.46
C LYS A 565 13.62 17.25 -18.21
N VAL A 566 13.18 18.38 -17.69
CA VAL A 566 12.19 19.26 -18.34
C VAL A 566 12.92 20.17 -19.32
N ARG A 567 12.29 20.50 -20.46
CA ARG A 567 12.91 21.36 -21.47
C ARG A 567 13.34 22.71 -20.88
N GLY A 568 14.63 23.03 -21.01
CA GLY A 568 15.22 24.27 -20.48
C GLY A 568 15.50 24.26 -18.96
N CYS A 569 15.31 23.13 -18.29
CA CYS A 569 15.59 22.97 -16.86
C CYS A 569 16.63 21.85 -16.61
N ARG A 570 17.27 21.88 -15.43
CA ARG A 570 18.22 20.85 -14.99
C ARG A 570 17.54 19.50 -14.83
N GLU A 571 18.27 18.41 -15.12
CA GLU A 571 17.85 17.06 -14.75
C GLU A 571 17.95 16.89 -13.23
N ARG A 572 16.91 16.36 -12.59
CA ARG A 572 16.93 16.08 -11.14
C ARG A 572 16.06 14.88 -10.76
N LEU A 573 16.33 14.31 -9.59
CA LEU A 573 15.49 13.27 -9.00
C LEU A 573 14.26 13.90 -8.32
N PHE A 574 13.09 13.34 -8.63
CA PHE A 574 11.83 13.67 -7.98
C PHE A 574 11.36 12.46 -7.14
N PRO A 575 11.31 12.61 -5.80
CA PRO A 575 10.74 11.59 -4.91
C PRO A 575 9.25 11.36 -5.16
N ILE A 576 8.76 10.18 -4.78
CA ILE A 576 7.35 9.82 -4.93
C ILE A 576 6.56 10.38 -3.76
N PHE A 577 5.56 11.22 -4.03
CA PHE A 577 4.61 11.69 -3.02
C PHE A 577 3.20 11.20 -3.36
N THR A 578 2.72 10.13 -2.72
CA THR A 578 1.39 9.58 -3.01
C THR A 578 0.26 10.34 -2.31
N ASN A 579 0.51 10.74 -1.07
CA ASN A 579 -0.49 11.41 -0.25
C ASN A 579 -0.78 12.84 -0.75
N SER A 580 -2.04 13.26 -0.63
CA SER A 580 -2.42 14.67 -0.83
C SER A 580 -1.83 15.53 0.28
N TRP A 581 -1.32 16.70 -0.06
CA TRP A 581 -0.74 17.59 0.93
C TRP A 581 -1.02 19.06 0.60
N THR A 582 -1.56 19.77 1.59
CA THR A 582 -1.86 21.20 1.51
C THR A 582 -1.10 21.98 2.59
N PRO A 583 -0.49 23.13 2.24
CA PRO A 583 0.10 24.03 3.22
C PRO A 583 -0.97 24.53 4.21
N ARG A 584 -0.79 24.31 5.52
CA ARG A 584 -1.60 24.96 6.56
C ARG A 584 -0.78 26.03 7.28
N ARG A 585 -1.39 27.19 7.53
CA ARG A 585 -0.80 28.22 8.40
C ARG A 585 -0.71 27.69 9.82
N ALA A 586 0.41 27.94 10.50
CA ALA A 586 0.53 27.62 11.91
C ALA A 586 -0.43 28.50 12.73
N ASP A 587 -1.24 27.88 13.60
CA ASP A 587 -2.24 28.59 14.43
C ASP A 587 -1.60 29.57 15.43
N LYS A 588 -0.31 29.40 15.75
CA LYS A 588 0.44 30.26 16.70
C LYS A 588 1.74 30.75 16.08
N VAL A 589 1.84 32.07 15.86
CA VAL A 589 3.04 32.75 15.37
C VAL A 589 3.99 33.04 16.55
N LYS A 590 5.12 32.31 16.64
CA LYS A 590 6.10 32.43 17.74
C LYS A 590 7.17 33.52 17.53
N SER A 591 7.35 34.00 16.31
CA SER A 591 8.35 35.02 15.95
C SER A 591 7.76 36.03 14.96
N LYS A 592 8.25 37.29 14.99
CA LYS A 592 7.81 38.38 14.11
C LYS A 592 9.01 38.99 13.39
N GLY A 593 8.80 39.47 12.16
CA GLY A 593 9.85 40.16 11.37
C GLY A 593 10.71 39.21 10.54
N LEU A 594 11.83 39.70 9.98
CA LEU A 594 12.72 38.88 9.13
C LEU A 594 13.32 37.67 9.86
N ALA A 595 13.52 37.78 11.18
CA ALA A 595 14.02 36.69 12.02
C ALA A 595 13.11 35.43 12.00
N SER A 596 11.85 35.53 11.55
CA SER A 596 10.99 34.35 11.36
C SER A 596 11.36 33.50 10.14
N LEU A 597 12.17 34.02 9.22
CA LEU A 597 12.69 33.27 8.07
C LEU A 597 13.98 32.53 8.42
N ASP A 598 14.80 33.09 9.31
CA ASP A 598 16.08 32.50 9.76
C ASP A 598 15.88 31.39 10.81
N ILE A 599 14.88 31.57 11.68
CA ILE A 599 14.42 30.55 12.61
C ILE A 599 13.51 29.63 11.81
N GLY A 600 14.05 28.51 11.31
CA GLY A 600 13.27 27.47 10.63
C GLY A 600 12.00 27.07 11.41
N PRO A 601 11.06 26.33 10.77
CA PRO A 601 9.75 26.06 11.35
C PRO A 601 9.87 25.55 12.79
N PRO A 602 9.02 26.03 13.72
CA PRO A 602 9.13 25.67 15.12
C PRO A 602 9.02 24.16 15.27
N VAL A 603 10.07 23.53 15.80
CA VAL A 603 10.03 22.12 16.22
C VAL A 603 8.77 21.92 17.07
N PRO A 604 7.88 20.98 16.73
CA PRO A 604 6.67 20.76 17.51
C PRO A 604 7.07 20.29 18.91
N THR A 605 6.87 21.16 19.89
CA THR A 605 6.90 20.81 21.31
C THR A 605 5.87 19.71 21.54
N LYS A 606 6.33 18.56 22.03
CA LYS A 606 5.56 17.34 22.35
C LYS A 606 4.12 17.66 22.79
N GLY A 607 3.19 17.57 21.84
CA GLY A 607 1.76 17.85 22.03
C GLY A 607 1.00 17.56 20.74
N LYS A 608 0.30 16.42 20.73
CA LYS A 608 -0.60 15.88 19.68
C LYS A 608 -0.69 16.69 18.37
N SER A 609 0.15 16.35 17.39
CA SER A 609 -0.01 16.80 16.00
C SER A 609 -0.92 15.85 15.24
N SER A 610 -2.14 16.27 14.90
CA SER A 610 -2.98 15.60 13.90
C SER A 610 -2.61 16.01 12.47
N THR A 611 -1.36 16.41 12.22
CA THR A 611 -0.87 16.85 10.91
C THR A 611 -0.24 15.67 10.19
N GLN A 612 -0.73 15.32 9.01
CA GLN A 612 -0.06 14.38 8.11
C GLN A 612 1.34 14.93 7.79
N GLN A 613 2.38 14.30 8.35
CA GLN A 613 3.76 14.65 8.10
C GLN A 613 4.10 14.23 6.66
N LEU A 614 4.66 15.16 5.87
CA LEU A 614 5.09 14.89 4.50
C LEU A 614 6.14 13.77 4.54
N SER A 615 5.89 12.66 3.85
CA SER A 615 6.78 11.51 3.72
C SER A 615 6.90 11.17 2.24
N ALA A 616 8.13 10.88 1.81
CA ALA A 616 8.39 10.30 0.50
C ALA A 616 8.08 8.80 0.58
N ASP A 617 7.32 8.29 -0.38
CA ASP A 617 7.01 6.88 -0.49
C ASP A 617 8.08 6.18 -1.34
N THR A 618 8.32 4.90 -1.07
CA THR A 618 9.23 4.06 -1.87
C THR A 618 8.44 2.88 -2.41
N PHE A 619 8.74 2.45 -3.64
CA PHE A 619 8.06 1.33 -4.28
C PHE A 619 9.02 0.15 -4.44
N SER A 620 8.86 -0.88 -3.60
CA SER A 620 9.70 -2.08 -3.58
C SER A 620 9.12 -3.22 -4.41
N VAL A 621 9.94 -3.82 -5.26
CA VAL A 621 9.61 -4.95 -6.13
C VAL A 621 10.64 -6.06 -5.92
N ASN A 622 10.20 -7.32 -5.88
CA ASN A 622 11.09 -8.46 -5.76
C ASN A 622 11.43 -9.04 -7.13
N VAL A 623 12.71 -9.21 -7.46
CA VAL A 623 13.16 -9.78 -8.73
C VAL A 623 13.61 -11.22 -8.51
N VAL A 624 12.92 -12.15 -9.17
CA VAL A 624 13.20 -13.59 -9.17
C VAL A 624 14.23 -13.92 -10.27
N GLN A 625 14.94 -15.04 -10.12
CA GLN A 625 15.82 -15.58 -11.16
C GLN A 625 15.14 -15.70 -12.52
N ALA A 626 15.92 -15.67 -13.60
CA ALA A 626 15.41 -15.79 -14.96
C ALA A 626 14.57 -17.06 -15.13
N GLN A 627 13.31 -16.91 -15.55
CA GLN A 627 12.34 -17.99 -15.71
C GLN A 627 12.08 -18.28 -17.19
N PRO A 628 11.73 -19.52 -17.56
CA PRO A 628 11.49 -19.88 -18.94
C PRO A 628 10.19 -19.28 -19.47
N LEU A 629 9.97 -19.31 -20.79
CA LEU A 629 8.75 -18.80 -21.43
C LEU A 629 8.17 -19.85 -22.37
N ILE A 630 7.02 -20.41 -22.00
CA ILE A 630 6.32 -21.43 -22.78
C ILE A 630 5.14 -20.80 -23.51
N VAL A 631 4.91 -21.23 -24.75
CA VAL A 631 3.72 -20.89 -25.54
C VAL A 631 3.08 -22.18 -26.06
N VAL A 632 1.75 -22.19 -26.16
CA VAL A 632 1.01 -23.27 -26.83
C VAL A 632 1.21 -23.13 -28.33
N LYS A 633 1.93 -24.07 -28.95
CA LYS A 633 2.23 -24.03 -30.39
C LYS A 633 1.06 -24.55 -31.22
N SER A 634 0.53 -25.72 -30.85
CA SER A 634 -0.59 -26.33 -31.56
C SER A 634 -1.41 -27.28 -30.69
N THR A 635 -2.63 -27.54 -31.10
CA THR A 635 -3.54 -28.53 -30.52
C THR A 635 -4.07 -29.41 -31.63
N THR A 636 -4.32 -30.70 -31.36
CA THR A 636 -5.00 -31.58 -32.34
C THR A 636 -6.46 -31.19 -32.58
N LEU A 637 -7.03 -30.31 -31.73
CA LEU A 637 -8.37 -29.78 -31.84
C LEU A 637 -8.45 -28.62 -32.85
N SER A 638 -9.53 -28.58 -33.62
CA SER A 638 -9.83 -27.44 -34.49
C SER A 638 -10.27 -26.23 -33.67
N GLN A 639 -9.51 -25.14 -33.72
CA GLN A 639 -9.82 -23.88 -33.01
C GLN A 639 -10.00 -24.07 -31.49
N SER A 640 -9.26 -25.00 -30.86
CA SER A 640 -9.41 -25.33 -29.43
C SER A 640 -10.86 -25.69 -29.03
N SER A 641 -11.64 -26.23 -29.97
CA SER A 641 -13.03 -26.61 -29.76
C SER A 641 -13.25 -28.10 -29.96
N ILE A 642 -14.17 -28.69 -29.19
CA ILE A 642 -14.49 -30.11 -29.29
C ILE A 642 -15.99 -30.38 -29.06
N MET A 643 -16.55 -31.31 -29.84
CA MET A 643 -17.89 -31.83 -29.65
C MET A 643 -17.85 -33.26 -29.13
N VAL A 644 -18.38 -33.45 -27.93
CA VAL A 644 -18.38 -34.72 -27.19
C VAL A 644 -19.83 -35.07 -26.84
N LEU A 645 -20.19 -36.34 -26.83
CA LEU A 645 -21.50 -36.80 -26.37
C LEU A 645 -21.47 -37.04 -24.85
N GLU A 646 -22.60 -36.94 -24.18
CA GLU A 646 -22.68 -37.23 -22.75
C GLU A 646 -22.18 -38.64 -22.44
N GLY A 647 -21.20 -38.75 -21.55
CA GLY A 647 -20.55 -40.02 -21.18
C GLY A 647 -19.43 -40.49 -22.12
N GLU A 648 -19.14 -39.78 -23.22
CA GLU A 648 -18.01 -40.06 -24.11
C GLU A 648 -16.69 -39.59 -23.48
N ARG A 649 -15.61 -40.34 -23.75
CA ARG A 649 -14.23 -40.02 -23.35
C ARG A 649 -13.41 -39.81 -24.63
N HIS A 650 -12.80 -38.65 -24.78
CA HIS A 650 -12.02 -38.32 -25.98
C HIS A 650 -10.61 -37.86 -25.59
N VAL A 651 -9.59 -38.40 -26.26
CA VAL A 651 -8.18 -38.03 -26.05
C VAL A 651 -7.73 -37.07 -27.16
N PHE A 652 -7.02 -36.01 -26.80
CA PHE A 652 -6.44 -35.05 -27.72
C PHE A 652 -5.05 -34.61 -27.22
N SER A 653 -4.21 -34.10 -28.10
CA SER A 653 -2.82 -33.74 -27.74
C SER A 653 -2.58 -32.24 -27.89
N VAL A 654 -1.76 -31.69 -26.99
CA VAL A 654 -1.35 -30.28 -26.99
C VAL A 654 0.17 -30.20 -27.04
N THR A 655 0.70 -29.39 -27.95
CA THR A 655 2.14 -29.15 -28.08
C THR A 655 2.54 -27.81 -27.46
N LEU A 656 3.47 -27.87 -26.53
CA LEU A 656 4.06 -26.72 -25.84
C LEU A 656 5.46 -26.46 -26.41
N GLN A 657 5.79 -25.19 -26.68
CA GLN A 657 7.10 -24.77 -27.16
C GLN A 657 7.76 -23.83 -26.14
N ASN A 658 9.01 -24.11 -25.78
CA ASN A 658 9.84 -23.22 -24.97
C ASN A 658 10.56 -22.21 -25.87
N LEU A 659 10.28 -20.92 -25.71
CA LEU A 659 10.93 -19.83 -26.48
C LEU A 659 12.14 -19.22 -25.76
N SER A 660 12.41 -19.63 -24.53
CA SER A 660 13.47 -19.05 -23.71
C SER A 660 14.78 -19.83 -23.79
N GLU A 661 15.86 -19.20 -23.32
CA GLU A 661 17.19 -19.81 -23.19
C GLU A 661 17.30 -20.76 -21.98
N ASN A 662 16.37 -20.69 -21.03
CA ASN A 662 16.35 -21.53 -19.83
C ASN A 662 15.49 -22.78 -20.06
N PRO A 663 15.91 -23.96 -19.57
CA PRO A 663 15.09 -25.17 -19.63
C PRO A 663 13.91 -25.09 -18.65
N VAL A 664 12.88 -25.89 -18.91
CA VAL A 664 11.76 -26.11 -18.00
C VAL A 664 11.98 -27.45 -17.32
N ASP A 665 12.18 -27.47 -16.00
CA ASP A 665 12.46 -28.70 -15.24
C ASP A 665 11.24 -29.21 -14.47
N PHE A 666 10.26 -28.33 -14.22
CA PHE A 666 9.07 -28.67 -13.45
C PHE A 666 7.82 -28.08 -14.10
N MET A 667 6.79 -28.92 -14.24
CA MET A 667 5.48 -28.58 -14.81
C MET A 667 4.35 -29.23 -14.02
N LEU A 668 3.42 -28.40 -13.56
CA LEU A 668 2.18 -28.79 -12.92
C LEU A 668 1.02 -28.54 -13.88
N PHE A 669 0.19 -29.56 -14.11
CA PHE A 669 -1.07 -29.40 -14.83
C PHE A 669 -2.20 -29.25 -13.83
N SER A 670 -3.04 -28.25 -14.04
CA SER A 670 -4.28 -28.03 -13.30
C SER A 670 -5.43 -27.83 -14.28
N PHE A 671 -6.62 -28.24 -13.87
CA PHE A 671 -7.80 -28.30 -14.73
C PHE A 671 -8.96 -27.58 -14.06
N THR A 672 -9.54 -26.62 -14.77
CA THR A 672 -10.76 -25.93 -14.34
C THR A 672 -11.86 -26.16 -15.37
N ASP A 673 -13.09 -26.36 -14.88
CA ASP A 673 -14.24 -26.63 -15.74
C ASP A 673 -15.46 -25.75 -15.37
N SER A 674 -16.37 -25.54 -16.32
CA SER A 674 -17.59 -24.72 -16.11
C SER A 674 -18.57 -25.33 -15.11
N THR A 675 -18.47 -26.62 -14.81
CA THR A 675 -19.36 -27.35 -13.88
C THR A 675 -18.92 -27.19 -12.42
N GLN A 676 -17.64 -26.96 -12.16
CA GLN A 676 -17.05 -26.85 -10.82
C GLN A 676 -17.61 -25.66 -10.04
N GLY A 677 -17.75 -24.49 -10.65
CA GLY A 677 -18.24 -23.27 -9.98
C GLY A 677 -19.65 -23.42 -9.38
N PRO A 678 -20.65 -23.85 -10.18
CA PRO A 678 -21.98 -24.17 -9.68
C PRO A 678 -21.98 -25.25 -8.58
N LEU A 679 -21.18 -26.31 -8.73
CA LEU A 679 -21.08 -27.41 -7.75
C LEU A 679 -20.47 -26.94 -6.42
N GLN A 680 -19.44 -26.09 -6.45
CA GLN A 680 -18.85 -25.49 -5.25
C GLN A 680 -19.82 -24.53 -4.56
N THR A 681 -20.56 -23.74 -5.33
CA THR A 681 -21.62 -22.87 -4.81
C THR A 681 -22.71 -23.70 -4.12
N ALA A 682 -23.14 -24.79 -4.74
CA ALA A 682 -24.09 -25.73 -4.14
C ALA A 682 -23.55 -26.36 -2.84
N LEU A 683 -22.28 -26.80 -2.82
CA LEU A 683 -21.61 -27.35 -1.63
C LEU A 683 -21.42 -26.33 -0.49
N SER A 684 -21.40 -25.03 -0.80
CA SER A 684 -21.33 -23.95 0.19
C SER A 684 -22.70 -23.63 0.80
N SER A 685 -23.79 -24.02 0.14
CA SER A 685 -25.14 -23.75 0.60
C SER A 685 -25.53 -24.66 1.76
N ARG A 686 -26.20 -24.11 2.78
CA ARG A 686 -26.54 -24.82 4.02
C ARG A 686 -27.76 -25.74 3.93
N ASN A 687 -28.43 -25.80 2.78
CA ASN A 687 -29.72 -26.48 2.60
C ASN A 687 -29.62 -27.84 1.89
N VAL A 688 -28.41 -28.29 1.57
CA VAL A 688 -28.18 -29.55 0.81
C VAL A 688 -28.30 -30.75 1.75
N SER A 689 -28.94 -31.82 1.29
CA SER A 689 -29.00 -33.09 2.03
C SER A 689 -27.63 -33.81 2.03
N ALA A 690 -27.38 -34.71 2.99
CA ALA A 690 -26.13 -35.48 3.02
C ALA A 690 -25.91 -36.34 1.77
N ALA A 691 -27.00 -36.86 1.17
CA ALA A 691 -26.94 -37.62 -0.08
C ALA A 691 -26.54 -36.75 -1.28
N GLU A 692 -27.11 -35.55 -1.41
CA GLU A 692 -26.74 -34.61 -2.48
C GLU A 692 -25.32 -34.07 -2.30
N MET A 693 -24.89 -33.81 -1.05
CA MET A 693 -23.50 -33.44 -0.76
C MET A 693 -22.53 -34.52 -1.24
N TYR A 694 -22.81 -35.79 -0.94
CA TYR A 694 -21.99 -36.91 -1.43
C TYR A 694 -21.92 -36.95 -2.96
N GLU A 695 -23.02 -36.71 -3.66
CA GLU A 695 -23.01 -36.66 -5.13
C GLU A 695 -22.17 -35.53 -5.68
N TYR A 696 -22.28 -34.32 -5.13
CA TYR A 696 -21.46 -33.19 -5.57
C TYR A 696 -19.96 -33.46 -5.32
N GLU A 697 -19.61 -34.02 -4.17
CA GLU A 697 -18.22 -34.40 -3.87
C GLU A 697 -17.73 -35.51 -4.81
N LEU A 698 -18.57 -36.49 -5.12
CA LEU A 698 -18.24 -37.57 -6.03
C LEU A 698 -18.03 -37.08 -7.46
N ILE A 699 -18.88 -36.16 -7.95
CA ILE A 699 -18.74 -35.54 -9.27
C ILE A 699 -17.42 -34.77 -9.35
N LEU A 700 -17.08 -34.00 -8.32
CA LEU A 700 -15.85 -33.22 -8.26
C LEU A 700 -14.58 -34.09 -8.19
N MET A 701 -14.61 -35.22 -7.46
CA MET A 701 -13.45 -36.07 -7.27
C MET A 701 -13.27 -37.15 -8.34
N LYS A 702 -14.34 -37.91 -8.64
CA LYS A 702 -14.25 -39.11 -9.49
C LYS A 702 -14.59 -38.84 -10.95
N LYS A 703 -15.46 -37.86 -11.23
CA LYS A 703 -15.85 -37.48 -12.59
C LYS A 703 -15.18 -36.15 -12.94
N GLN A 704 -13.86 -36.08 -13.02
CA GLN A 704 -13.20 -34.86 -13.52
C GLN A 704 -13.41 -34.71 -15.03
N ALA A 705 -13.64 -33.48 -15.51
CA ALA A 705 -13.89 -33.23 -16.93
C ALA A 705 -12.63 -33.40 -17.78
N LEU A 706 -11.47 -33.02 -17.24
CA LEU A 706 -10.17 -33.19 -17.86
C LEU A 706 -9.28 -34.04 -16.95
N ARG A 707 -8.50 -34.95 -17.55
CA ARG A 707 -7.48 -35.73 -16.86
C ARG A 707 -6.28 -35.99 -17.75
N LEU A 708 -5.15 -36.33 -17.13
CA LEU A 708 -3.96 -36.78 -17.83
C LEU A 708 -3.97 -38.33 -17.89
N PRO A 709 -4.08 -38.96 -19.08
CA PRO A 709 -4.14 -40.42 -19.21
C PRO A 709 -2.81 -41.11 -18.89
N LYS A 710 -1.67 -40.43 -19.08
CA LYS A 710 -0.32 -40.92 -18.75
C LYS A 710 0.41 -39.86 -17.93
N SER A 711 0.73 -40.15 -16.66
CA SER A 711 1.56 -39.26 -15.85
C SER A 711 3.02 -39.68 -15.93
N GLU A 712 3.81 -38.96 -16.74
CA GLU A 712 5.26 -39.08 -16.68
C GLU A 712 5.81 -38.24 -15.51
N PRO A 713 6.67 -38.83 -14.65
CA PRO A 713 7.15 -38.16 -13.43
C PRO A 713 8.19 -37.07 -13.70
N ASN A 714 8.92 -37.13 -14.82
CA ASN A 714 9.99 -36.18 -15.15
C ASN A 714 9.64 -35.44 -16.45
N ARG A 715 8.92 -34.32 -16.32
CA ARG A 715 8.52 -33.50 -17.46
C ARG A 715 9.54 -32.38 -17.64
N HIS A 716 10.34 -32.46 -18.70
CA HIS A 716 11.37 -31.48 -19.01
C HIS A 716 11.24 -30.97 -20.45
N ILE A 717 11.40 -29.67 -20.66
CA ILE A 717 11.44 -29.06 -22.01
C ILE A 717 12.75 -28.28 -22.16
N PRO A 718 13.66 -28.72 -23.05
CA PRO A 718 14.90 -27.99 -23.29
C PRO A 718 14.65 -26.61 -23.93
N PRO A 719 15.64 -25.69 -23.89
CA PRO A 719 15.55 -24.40 -24.56
C PRO A 719 15.24 -24.54 -26.05
N GLY A 720 14.27 -23.79 -26.57
CA GLY A 720 13.88 -23.84 -27.98
C GLY A 720 13.11 -25.10 -28.44
N ALA A 721 12.93 -26.09 -27.57
CA ALA A 721 12.32 -27.38 -27.92
C ALA A 721 10.80 -27.41 -27.72
N GLU A 722 10.20 -28.51 -28.19
CA GLU A 722 8.75 -28.76 -28.13
C GLU A 722 8.46 -30.06 -27.39
N ALA A 723 7.39 -30.08 -26.61
CA ALA A 723 6.88 -31.27 -25.94
C ALA A 723 5.36 -31.41 -26.15
N THR A 724 4.92 -32.64 -26.38
CA THR A 724 3.51 -32.96 -26.65
C THR A 724 2.93 -33.73 -25.46
N PHE A 725 1.79 -33.28 -24.95
CA PHE A 725 1.07 -33.92 -23.85
C PHE A 725 -0.33 -34.34 -24.30
N ASP A 726 -0.70 -35.56 -23.96
CA ASP A 726 -2.03 -36.10 -24.22
C ASP A 726 -2.95 -35.74 -23.04
N PHE A 727 -4.14 -35.22 -23.35
CA PHE A 727 -5.19 -34.89 -22.41
C PHE A 727 -6.47 -35.64 -22.78
N GLU A 728 -7.23 -36.03 -21.76
CA GLU A 728 -8.50 -36.72 -21.96
C GLU A 728 -9.65 -35.88 -21.40
N ILE A 729 -10.66 -35.65 -22.24
CA ILE A 729 -11.89 -34.94 -21.88
C ILE A 729 -13.07 -35.90 -21.73
N PHE A 730 -13.86 -35.71 -20.67
CA PHE A 730 -15.07 -36.45 -20.36
C PHE A 730 -16.30 -35.57 -20.57
N GLY A 731 -17.23 -36.03 -21.41
CA GLY A 731 -18.47 -35.31 -21.72
C GLY A 731 -19.45 -35.32 -20.55
N LYS A 732 -19.53 -34.21 -19.82
CA LYS A 732 -20.49 -33.99 -18.72
C LYS A 732 -21.65 -33.09 -19.15
N PRO A 733 -22.85 -33.29 -18.59
CA PRO A 733 -23.94 -32.34 -18.77
C PRO A 733 -23.55 -30.96 -18.19
N GLY A 734 -23.77 -29.89 -18.97
CA GLY A 734 -23.46 -28.52 -18.58
C GLY A 734 -21.98 -28.11 -18.73
N LEU A 735 -21.13 -28.97 -19.28
CA LEU A 735 -19.75 -28.61 -19.64
C LEU A 735 -19.76 -27.78 -20.93
N THR A 736 -19.46 -26.49 -20.82
CA THR A 736 -19.36 -25.56 -21.96
C THR A 736 -17.92 -25.12 -22.20
N ASN A 737 -17.16 -24.93 -21.12
CA ASN A 737 -15.80 -24.43 -21.17
C ASN A 737 -14.92 -25.28 -20.24
N ALA A 738 -13.71 -25.58 -20.68
CA ALA A 738 -12.70 -26.25 -19.86
C ALA A 738 -11.36 -25.57 -20.09
N THR A 739 -10.60 -25.31 -19.03
CA THR A 739 -9.30 -24.66 -19.14
C THR A 739 -8.22 -25.57 -18.60
N ILE A 740 -7.17 -25.79 -19.40
CA ILE A 740 -5.95 -26.44 -18.98
C ILE A 740 -4.98 -25.35 -18.56
N GLN A 741 -4.61 -25.32 -17.29
CA GLN A 741 -3.61 -24.42 -16.76
C GLN A 741 -2.31 -25.18 -16.49
N VAL A 742 -1.22 -24.69 -17.09
CA VAL A 742 0.12 -25.24 -16.96
C VAL A 742 0.95 -24.27 -16.14
N ASP A 743 1.32 -24.66 -14.92
CA ASP A 743 2.27 -23.92 -14.10
C ASP A 743 3.66 -24.51 -14.30
N TYR A 744 4.62 -23.70 -14.75
CA TYR A 744 5.96 -24.17 -15.12
C TYR A 744 7.04 -23.27 -14.54
N THR A 745 8.22 -23.84 -14.31
CA THR A 745 9.34 -23.10 -13.71
C THR A 745 10.69 -23.75 -14.02
N TYR A 746 11.74 -22.94 -13.90
CA TYR A 746 13.11 -23.40 -13.79
C TYR A 746 13.55 -23.32 -12.33
N LEU A 747 13.79 -24.49 -11.72
CA LEU A 747 14.21 -24.60 -10.32
C LEU A 747 15.73 -24.53 -10.17
N GLY A 748 16.50 -25.05 -11.14
CA GLY A 748 17.97 -25.07 -11.11
C GLY A 748 18.60 -25.98 -10.05
N VAL A 749 17.80 -26.50 -9.11
CA VAL A 749 18.19 -27.33 -7.97
C VAL A 749 17.22 -28.52 -7.89
N PRO A 750 17.67 -29.73 -7.48
CA PRO A 750 16.77 -30.86 -7.27
C PRO A 750 15.66 -30.55 -6.24
N ILE A 751 14.47 -31.14 -6.44
CA ILE A 751 13.22 -30.85 -5.70
C ILE A 751 13.38 -30.96 -4.17
N ASP A 752 14.30 -31.81 -3.70
CA ASP A 752 14.49 -32.11 -2.28
C ASP A 752 15.21 -31.00 -1.48
N GLU A 753 16.06 -30.21 -2.14
CA GLU A 753 16.91 -29.16 -1.52
C GLU A 753 16.19 -27.80 -1.38
N ILE A 754 14.94 -27.68 -1.84
CA ILE A 754 14.18 -26.42 -1.85
C ILE A 754 13.69 -26.08 -0.44
N THR A 755 14.39 -25.22 0.28
CA THR A 755 14.01 -24.79 1.64
C THR A 755 12.93 -23.70 1.67
N GLU A 756 12.75 -22.94 0.58
CA GLU A 756 11.92 -21.73 0.52
C GLU A 756 10.72 -21.83 -0.46
N GLN A 757 9.99 -20.71 -0.65
CA GLN A 757 8.95 -20.57 -1.68
C GLN A 757 9.57 -20.64 -3.08
N PHE A 758 8.87 -21.24 -4.05
CA PHE A 758 9.29 -21.26 -5.45
C PHE A 758 8.31 -20.47 -6.31
N PHE A 759 8.78 -19.97 -7.45
CA PHE A 759 7.96 -19.17 -8.35
C PHE A 759 7.66 -19.92 -9.64
N THR A 760 6.42 -19.85 -10.12
CA THR A 760 6.00 -20.46 -11.39
C THR A 760 5.44 -19.40 -12.33
N ARG A 761 5.48 -19.69 -13.62
CA ARG A 761 4.73 -18.98 -14.66
C ARG A 761 3.54 -19.81 -15.08
N GLN A 762 2.51 -19.15 -15.57
CA GLN A 762 1.25 -19.81 -15.90
C GLN A 762 0.91 -19.62 -17.37
N VAL A 763 0.55 -20.71 -18.04
CA VAL A 763 -0.02 -20.69 -19.40
C VAL A 763 -1.36 -21.42 -19.33
N SER A 764 -2.43 -20.73 -19.75
CA SER A 764 -3.78 -21.29 -19.81
C SER A 764 -4.20 -21.53 -21.26
N LEU A 765 -4.69 -22.73 -21.53
CA LEU A 765 -5.37 -23.09 -22.77
C LEU A 765 -6.86 -23.23 -22.50
N GLU A 766 -7.64 -22.30 -23.04
CA GLU A 766 -9.11 -22.34 -22.96
C GLU A 766 -9.66 -23.23 -24.08
N LEU A 767 -10.54 -24.17 -23.72
CA LEU A 767 -11.20 -25.09 -24.61
C LEU A 767 -12.71 -24.82 -24.62
N ALA A 768 -13.26 -24.67 -25.83
CA ALA A 768 -14.70 -24.57 -26.03
C ALA A 768 -15.27 -25.99 -26.23
N VAL A 769 -16.16 -26.42 -25.34
CA VAL A 769 -16.69 -27.78 -25.31
C VAL A 769 -18.18 -27.74 -25.57
N THR A 770 -18.65 -28.55 -26.52
CA THR A 770 -20.07 -28.75 -26.77
C THR A 770 -20.43 -30.18 -26.39
N VAL A 771 -21.26 -30.33 -25.35
CA VAL A 771 -21.76 -31.63 -24.91
C VAL A 771 -23.18 -31.83 -25.38
N ASN A 772 -23.40 -32.78 -26.30
CA ASN A 772 -24.73 -33.17 -26.75
C ASN A 772 -25.23 -34.37 -25.94
N ALA A 773 -26.54 -34.43 -25.71
CA ALA A 773 -27.18 -35.57 -25.04
C ALA A 773 -27.01 -36.86 -25.86
N SER A 774 -26.71 -37.96 -25.16
CA SER A 774 -26.55 -39.30 -25.75
C SER A 774 -27.78 -40.17 -25.49
N VAL A 775 -27.69 -41.08 -24.53
CA VAL A 775 -28.79 -41.94 -24.06
C VAL A 775 -29.13 -41.56 -22.63
N GLU A 776 -30.39 -41.21 -22.40
CA GLU A 776 -30.90 -40.81 -21.10
C GLU A 776 -31.76 -41.92 -20.48
N LEU A 777 -31.53 -42.20 -19.20
CA LEU A 777 -32.43 -43.04 -18.39
C LEU A 777 -33.67 -42.22 -18.01
N SER A 778 -34.81 -42.51 -18.66
CA SER A 778 -36.07 -41.77 -18.46
C SER A 778 -36.87 -42.28 -17.26
N ARG A 779 -36.91 -43.60 -17.05
CA ARG A 779 -37.63 -44.23 -15.94
C ARG A 779 -36.94 -45.52 -15.52
N ILE A 780 -37.00 -45.81 -14.23
CA ILE A 780 -36.58 -47.08 -13.65
C ILE A 780 -37.68 -47.60 -12.72
N ASP A 781 -37.91 -48.90 -12.73
CA ASP A 781 -38.88 -49.58 -11.88
C ASP A 781 -38.29 -50.92 -11.41
N ALA A 782 -38.52 -51.28 -10.16
CA ALA A 782 -38.09 -52.56 -9.60
C ALA A 782 -39.33 -53.38 -9.26
N LEU A 783 -39.47 -54.52 -9.94
CA LEU A 783 -40.61 -55.40 -9.82
C LEU A 783 -40.22 -56.66 -9.06
N PRO A 784 -40.98 -57.04 -8.02
CA PRO A 784 -40.80 -58.35 -7.39
C PRO A 784 -41.20 -59.44 -8.39
N ILE A 785 -40.42 -60.51 -8.44
CA ILE A 785 -40.76 -61.72 -9.17
C ILE A 785 -41.51 -62.64 -8.20
N TYR A 786 -42.62 -63.20 -8.67
CA TYR A 786 -43.39 -64.22 -7.97
C TYR A 786 -43.32 -65.48 -8.84
N GLY A 787 -42.61 -66.52 -8.37
CA GLY A 787 -42.28 -67.71 -9.15
C GLY A 787 -41.01 -67.55 -10.01
N GLY A 788 -40.66 -68.59 -10.77
CA GLY A 788 -39.41 -68.60 -11.53
C GLY A 788 -39.33 -67.64 -12.70
N ILE A 789 -38.09 -67.24 -13.01
CA ILE A 789 -37.80 -66.36 -14.15
C ILE A 789 -38.18 -67.12 -15.44
N PRO A 790 -39.01 -66.55 -16.34
CA PRO A 790 -39.35 -67.19 -17.60
C PRO A 790 -38.08 -67.55 -18.40
N GLN A 791 -37.99 -68.79 -18.88
CA GLN A 791 -36.84 -69.30 -19.63
C GLN A 791 -36.50 -68.42 -20.86
N SER A 792 -37.54 -67.89 -21.54
CA SER A 792 -37.38 -66.97 -22.68
C SER A 792 -36.70 -65.65 -22.32
N LEU A 793 -36.80 -65.20 -21.08
CA LEU A 793 -36.08 -64.02 -20.59
C LEU A 793 -34.63 -64.37 -20.24
N LEU A 794 -34.41 -65.54 -19.63
CA LEU A 794 -33.08 -66.04 -19.29
C LEU A 794 -32.19 -66.23 -20.53
N GLU A 795 -32.74 -66.83 -21.60
CA GLU A 795 -32.06 -67.04 -22.89
C GLU A 795 -31.65 -65.72 -23.56
N ARG A 796 -32.48 -64.67 -23.45
CA ARG A 796 -32.19 -63.34 -24.02
C ARG A 796 -31.10 -62.57 -23.27
N VAL A 797 -30.92 -62.89 -22.00
CA VAL A 797 -30.01 -62.19 -21.08
C VAL A 797 -28.68 -62.95 -20.90
N GLY A 798 -28.61 -64.21 -21.36
CA GLY A 798 -27.40 -65.03 -21.38
C GLY A 798 -26.99 -65.60 -20.02
N GLY A 799 -27.95 -65.89 -19.12
CA GLY A 799 -27.68 -66.44 -17.79
C GLY A 799 -27.86 -67.96 -17.69
N ASP A 800 -27.05 -68.62 -16.85
CA ASP A 800 -27.21 -70.03 -16.47
C ASP A 800 -28.25 -70.19 -15.36
N ALA A 801 -29.15 -71.18 -15.50
CA ALA A 801 -30.25 -71.42 -14.57
C ALA A 801 -29.77 -72.01 -13.23
N SER A 802 -30.06 -71.32 -12.12
CA SER A 802 -30.10 -71.90 -10.77
C SER A 802 -31.47 -71.60 -10.14
N PRO A 803 -32.17 -72.61 -9.57
CA PRO A 803 -33.54 -72.47 -9.09
C PRO A 803 -33.56 -71.96 -7.64
N ASP A 804 -33.33 -70.67 -7.45
CA ASP A 804 -33.73 -69.96 -6.23
C ASP A 804 -34.51 -68.72 -6.65
N ASP A 805 -35.79 -68.95 -6.95
CA ASP A 805 -36.72 -68.02 -7.60
C ASP A 805 -37.04 -66.77 -6.74
N GLU A 806 -36.67 -66.79 -5.46
CA GLU A 806 -36.94 -65.71 -4.50
C GLU A 806 -35.77 -64.74 -4.31
N ASP A 807 -34.60 -65.04 -4.87
CA ASP A 807 -33.39 -64.23 -4.68
C ASP A 807 -33.22 -63.13 -5.75
N TYR A 808 -34.09 -63.07 -6.76
CA TYR A 808 -34.00 -62.10 -7.85
C TYR A 808 -35.20 -61.14 -7.89
N CYS A 809 -34.95 -59.93 -8.38
CA CYS A 809 -35.95 -58.92 -8.73
C CYS A 809 -35.78 -58.52 -10.21
N LEU A 810 -36.86 -58.08 -10.88
CA LEU A 810 -36.77 -57.56 -12.24
C LEU A 810 -36.58 -56.04 -12.21
N LEU A 811 -35.49 -55.58 -12.81
CA LEU A 811 -35.21 -54.16 -13.00
C LEU A 811 -35.61 -53.76 -14.43
N SER A 812 -36.61 -52.88 -14.52
CA SER A 812 -37.09 -52.31 -15.78
C SER A 812 -36.52 -50.91 -15.95
N MET A 813 -35.80 -50.65 -17.04
CA MET A 813 -35.19 -49.36 -17.36
C MET A 813 -35.64 -48.86 -18.73
N ASP A 814 -36.24 -47.66 -18.77
CA ASP A 814 -36.65 -47.00 -20.00
C ASP A 814 -35.51 -46.08 -20.48
N MET A 815 -34.84 -46.48 -21.56
CA MET A 815 -33.71 -45.76 -22.15
C MET A 815 -34.17 -44.98 -23.38
N ARG A 816 -33.88 -43.69 -23.43
CA ARG A 816 -34.24 -42.80 -24.55
C ARG A 816 -33.00 -42.37 -25.32
N ASN A 817 -33.02 -42.54 -26.65
CA ASN A 817 -31.98 -42.00 -27.53
C ASN A 817 -32.29 -40.53 -27.86
N SER A 818 -31.49 -39.61 -27.32
CA SER A 818 -31.57 -38.16 -27.60
C SER A 818 -30.70 -37.72 -28.78
N TRP A 819 -29.90 -38.63 -29.35
CA TRP A 819 -29.01 -38.38 -30.48
C TRP A 819 -29.71 -38.63 -31.83
N PRO A 820 -29.47 -37.81 -32.89
CA PRO A 820 -30.06 -37.96 -34.22
C PRO A 820 -29.68 -39.23 -34.99
N SER A 821 -28.79 -40.09 -34.47
CA SER A 821 -28.44 -41.36 -35.12
C SER A 821 -28.70 -42.55 -34.20
N GLN A 822 -28.82 -43.74 -34.80
CA GLN A 822 -29.06 -44.99 -34.07
C GLN A 822 -27.91 -45.28 -33.09
N MET A 823 -28.28 -45.60 -31.85
CA MET A 823 -27.36 -45.98 -30.79
C MET A 823 -27.64 -47.41 -30.35
N ALA A 824 -26.60 -48.21 -30.17
CA ALA A 824 -26.68 -49.52 -29.55
C ALA A 824 -26.32 -49.38 -28.06
N ILE A 825 -27.15 -49.92 -27.19
CA ILE A 825 -26.97 -49.88 -25.73
C ILE A 825 -26.63 -51.29 -25.26
N ARG A 826 -25.71 -51.36 -24.30
CA ARG A 826 -25.32 -52.58 -23.63
C ARG A 826 -25.37 -52.37 -22.11
N LEU A 827 -26.22 -53.16 -21.44
CA LEU A 827 -26.38 -53.18 -20.00
C LEU A 827 -25.80 -54.49 -19.45
N GLU A 828 -24.90 -54.41 -18.49
CA GLU A 828 -24.22 -55.54 -17.85
C GLU A 828 -24.54 -55.55 -16.35
N GLY A 829 -25.00 -56.69 -15.84
CA GLY A 829 -25.23 -56.94 -14.41
C GLY A 829 -24.09 -57.75 -13.76
N SER A 830 -23.93 -57.60 -12.44
CA SER A 830 -22.90 -58.30 -11.64
C SER A 830 -22.94 -59.83 -11.70
N SER A 831 -24.08 -60.41 -12.08
CA SER A 831 -24.30 -61.84 -12.28
C SER A 831 -23.85 -62.36 -13.65
N GLY A 832 -23.18 -61.53 -14.47
CA GLY A 832 -22.74 -61.88 -15.83
C GLY A 832 -23.84 -61.76 -16.90
N MET A 833 -25.06 -61.39 -16.48
CA MET A 833 -26.22 -61.19 -17.34
C MET A 833 -26.09 -59.89 -18.16
N THR A 834 -26.25 -59.97 -19.48
CA THR A 834 -26.09 -58.82 -20.39
C THR A 834 -27.27 -58.64 -21.33
N VAL A 835 -27.70 -57.40 -21.54
CA VAL A 835 -28.76 -57.06 -22.49
C VAL A 835 -28.24 -56.02 -23.48
N GLU A 836 -28.32 -56.35 -24.77
CA GLU A 836 -27.99 -55.43 -25.87
C GLU A 836 -29.25 -55.11 -26.70
N ASP A 837 -29.44 -53.82 -27.04
CA ASP A 837 -30.52 -53.40 -27.92
C ASP A 837 -30.15 -52.14 -28.73
N ASN A 838 -30.84 -51.90 -29.84
CA ASN A 838 -30.65 -50.77 -30.74
C ASN A 838 -31.82 -49.78 -30.64
N ILE A 839 -31.54 -48.52 -30.31
CA ILE A 839 -32.57 -47.48 -30.17
C ILE A 839 -32.47 -46.47 -31.32
N LEU A 840 -33.58 -46.28 -32.03
CA LEU A 840 -33.73 -45.25 -33.07
C LEU A 840 -33.78 -43.83 -32.46
N PRO A 841 -33.39 -42.79 -33.22
CA PRO A 841 -33.42 -41.40 -32.75
C PRO A 841 -34.78 -41.00 -32.17
N GLY A 842 -34.79 -40.42 -30.97
CA GLY A 842 -35.99 -39.94 -30.28
C GLY A 842 -36.91 -41.05 -29.74
N LYS A 843 -36.58 -42.34 -29.93
CA LYS A 843 -37.35 -43.46 -29.37
C LYS A 843 -36.88 -43.81 -27.96
N THR A 844 -37.80 -44.36 -27.19
CA THR A 844 -37.56 -44.92 -25.86
C THR A 844 -37.79 -46.43 -25.93
N THR A 845 -36.83 -47.20 -25.42
CA THR A 845 -36.92 -48.67 -25.36
C THR A 845 -36.78 -49.11 -23.91
N ARG A 846 -37.62 -50.07 -23.51
CA ARG A 846 -37.61 -50.66 -22.18
C ARG A 846 -36.69 -51.87 -22.16
N LEU A 847 -35.64 -51.82 -21.35
CA LEU A 847 -34.75 -52.93 -21.05
C LEU A 847 -35.16 -53.54 -19.72
N VAL A 848 -35.21 -54.87 -19.66
CA VAL A 848 -35.54 -55.61 -18.44
C VAL A 848 -34.37 -56.53 -18.11
N LEU A 849 -33.83 -56.40 -16.90
CA LEU A 849 -32.70 -57.18 -16.41
C LEU A 849 -33.05 -57.79 -15.04
N PRO A 850 -32.88 -59.10 -14.82
CA PRO A 850 -32.98 -59.67 -13.49
C PRO A 850 -31.75 -59.26 -12.67
N VAL A 851 -31.96 -58.79 -11.45
CA VAL A 851 -30.88 -58.38 -10.53
C VAL A 851 -31.09 -59.09 -9.19
N LYS A 852 -30.01 -59.61 -8.59
CA LYS A 852 -30.07 -60.24 -7.27
C LYS A 852 -30.54 -59.25 -6.22
N ARG A 853 -31.45 -59.70 -5.35
CA ARG A 853 -31.88 -58.95 -4.17
C ARG A 853 -30.69 -58.76 -3.23
N ILE A 854 -30.73 -57.68 -2.47
CA ILE A 854 -29.59 -57.20 -1.68
C ILE A 854 -29.96 -57.25 -0.20
N LEU A 855 -29.12 -57.89 0.61
CA LEU A 855 -29.16 -57.82 2.06
C LEU A 855 -28.17 -56.77 2.56
N LEU A 856 -28.63 -55.80 3.35
CA LEU A 856 -27.79 -54.79 4.00
C LEU A 856 -27.88 -54.90 5.52
N GLU A 857 -26.72 -55.00 6.18
CA GLU A 857 -26.64 -55.13 7.64
C GLU A 857 -27.02 -53.85 8.40
N ASP A 858 -26.68 -52.68 7.85
CA ASP A 858 -27.05 -51.38 8.43
C ASP A 858 -27.56 -50.41 7.34
N PRO A 859 -28.85 -50.49 6.96
CA PRO A 859 -29.44 -49.63 5.93
C PRO A 859 -29.54 -48.15 6.33
N HIS A 860 -29.36 -47.81 7.62
CA HIS A 860 -29.51 -46.46 8.14
C HIS A 860 -28.18 -45.81 8.56
N ALA A 861 -27.06 -46.43 8.19
CA ALA A 861 -25.71 -45.92 8.45
C ALA A 861 -25.53 -44.49 7.91
N SER A 862 -24.72 -43.69 8.60
CA SER A 862 -24.43 -42.31 8.20
C SER A 862 -23.71 -42.26 6.85
N ILE A 863 -24.10 -41.33 5.97
CA ILE A 863 -23.47 -41.12 4.66
C ILE A 863 -22.07 -40.51 4.85
N PRO A 864 -21.00 -41.12 4.30
CA PRO A 864 -19.64 -40.60 4.47
C PRO A 864 -19.41 -39.34 3.64
N SER A 865 -18.62 -38.40 4.15
CA SER A 865 -18.07 -37.30 3.34
C SER A 865 -16.80 -37.76 2.61
N LEU A 866 -16.70 -37.52 1.31
CA LEU A 866 -15.54 -37.87 0.49
C LEU A 866 -14.39 -36.87 0.64
N ASN A 867 -14.67 -35.66 1.14
CA ASN A 867 -13.66 -34.62 1.37
C ASN A 867 -12.81 -34.86 2.63
N PRO A 868 -11.49 -35.13 2.52
CA PRO A 868 -10.63 -35.34 3.69
C PRO A 868 -10.50 -34.10 4.57
N ASN A 869 -10.56 -32.89 3.98
CA ASN A 869 -10.48 -31.62 4.71
C ASN A 869 -11.76 -31.28 5.50
N LYS A 870 -12.92 -31.82 5.11
CA LYS A 870 -14.21 -31.63 5.80
C LYS A 870 -14.50 -32.68 6.87
N THR A 871 -13.65 -33.70 7.03
CA THR A 871 -13.81 -34.74 8.07
C THR A 871 -13.89 -34.20 9.50
N ARG A 872 -13.58 -32.90 9.72
CA ARG A 872 -13.69 -32.22 11.02
C ARG A 872 -14.92 -31.30 11.17
N GLN A 873 -15.72 -31.09 10.12
CA GLN A 873 -16.91 -30.25 10.15
C GLN A 873 -18.09 -30.99 9.51
N PHE A 874 -18.85 -31.71 10.33
CA PHE A 874 -20.13 -32.25 9.92
C PHE A 874 -21.15 -31.11 9.85
N VAL A 875 -21.76 -30.91 8.67
CA VAL A 875 -22.84 -29.95 8.49
C VAL A 875 -24.08 -30.55 9.13
N VAL A 876 -24.48 -30.03 10.29
CA VAL A 876 -25.82 -30.28 10.83
C VAL A 876 -26.79 -29.66 9.84
N SER A 877 -27.56 -30.49 9.13
CA SER A 877 -28.65 -30.01 8.30
C SER A 877 -29.63 -29.24 9.19
N SER A 878 -29.67 -27.93 9.05
CA SER A 878 -30.62 -27.06 9.76
C SER A 878 -32.06 -27.21 9.24
N SER A 879 -32.28 -28.07 8.24
CA SER A 879 -33.58 -28.39 7.71
C SER A 879 -34.37 -29.24 8.70
N LYS A 880 -35.61 -28.83 8.98
CA LYS A 880 -36.60 -29.54 9.82
C LYS A 880 -37.08 -30.83 9.12
N ILE A 881 -36.18 -31.73 8.75
CA ILE A 881 -36.52 -33.03 8.17
C ILE A 881 -36.96 -33.93 9.32
N SER A 882 -38.09 -34.63 9.17
CA SER A 882 -38.50 -35.60 10.18
C SER A 882 -37.53 -36.78 10.21
N PRO A 883 -37.30 -37.40 11.38
CA PRO A 883 -36.38 -38.54 11.49
C PRO A 883 -36.77 -39.70 10.57
N ASP A 884 -38.07 -39.89 10.29
CA ASP A 884 -38.57 -40.93 9.39
C ASP A 884 -38.18 -40.67 7.93
N VAL A 885 -38.24 -39.41 7.48
CA VAL A 885 -37.81 -39.02 6.13
C VAL A 885 -36.30 -39.14 5.98
N GLU A 886 -35.54 -38.83 7.03
CA GLU A 886 -34.09 -39.03 7.03
C GLU A 886 -33.72 -40.53 6.98
N ARG A 887 -34.41 -41.40 7.73
CA ARG A 887 -34.21 -42.85 7.66
C ARG A 887 -34.49 -43.40 6.27
N ALA A 888 -35.58 -42.98 5.63
CA ALA A 888 -35.93 -43.36 4.27
C ALA A 888 -34.90 -42.88 3.25
N ASN A 889 -34.37 -41.66 3.40
CA ASN A 889 -33.33 -41.11 2.52
C ASN A 889 -32.00 -41.88 2.66
N ARG A 890 -31.58 -42.24 3.89
CA ARG A 890 -30.38 -43.05 4.12
C ARG A 890 -30.54 -44.47 3.56
N GLU A 891 -31.70 -45.10 3.75
CA GLU A 891 -32.01 -46.42 3.19
C GLU A 891 -31.97 -46.40 1.66
N ALA A 892 -32.66 -45.43 1.04
CA ALA A 892 -32.65 -45.25 -0.41
C ALA A 892 -31.23 -44.99 -0.97
N PHE A 893 -30.40 -44.24 -0.24
CA PHE A 893 -29.03 -43.96 -0.63
C PHE A 893 -28.18 -45.24 -0.71
N TRP A 894 -28.18 -46.07 0.35
CA TRP A 894 -27.34 -47.26 0.41
C TRP A 894 -27.78 -48.35 -0.56
N TYR A 895 -29.09 -48.59 -0.70
CA TYR A 895 -29.60 -49.51 -1.72
C TYR A 895 -29.26 -49.03 -3.13
N ARG A 896 -29.34 -47.71 -3.39
CA ARG A 896 -28.96 -47.14 -4.69
C ARG A 896 -27.47 -47.35 -4.99
N GLU A 897 -26.55 -47.05 -4.05
CA GLU A 897 -25.11 -47.28 -4.28
C GLU A 897 -24.81 -48.75 -4.56
N LYS A 898 -25.44 -49.69 -3.84
CA LYS A 898 -25.27 -51.14 -4.09
C LYS A 898 -25.80 -51.59 -5.46
N ILE A 899 -26.92 -51.03 -5.90
CA ILE A 899 -27.44 -51.30 -7.25
C ILE A 899 -26.50 -50.75 -8.31
N LEU A 900 -25.97 -49.54 -8.12
CA LEU A 900 -25.01 -48.92 -9.03
C LEU A 900 -23.69 -49.68 -9.11
N ASP A 901 -23.22 -50.26 -8.01
CA ASP A 901 -22.05 -51.16 -8.01
C ASP A 901 -22.30 -52.43 -8.84
N SER A 902 -23.57 -52.85 -8.95
CA SER A 902 -23.96 -54.08 -9.64
C SER A 902 -24.29 -53.91 -11.12
N LEU A 903 -24.39 -52.67 -11.62
CA LEU A 903 -24.85 -52.35 -12.98
C LEU A 903 -23.86 -51.49 -13.73
N LYS A 904 -23.61 -51.85 -15.00
CA LYS A 904 -22.81 -51.05 -15.92
C LYS A 904 -23.56 -50.87 -17.23
N ALA A 905 -23.71 -49.63 -17.68
CA ALA A 905 -24.42 -49.32 -18.92
C ALA A 905 -23.51 -48.52 -19.87
N THR A 906 -23.44 -48.95 -21.11
CA THR A 906 -22.63 -48.33 -22.17
C THR A 906 -23.44 -48.15 -23.44
N TRP A 907 -23.08 -47.16 -24.24
CA TRP A 907 -23.67 -46.91 -25.55
C TRP A 907 -22.58 -46.85 -26.62
N ARG A 908 -22.91 -47.24 -27.85
CA ARG A 908 -22.06 -47.10 -29.05
C ARG A 908 -22.87 -46.58 -30.23
N THR A 909 -22.31 -45.68 -31.04
CA THR A 909 -22.94 -45.23 -32.28
C THR A 909 -22.70 -46.23 -33.41
N SER A 910 -23.73 -46.45 -34.24
CA SER A 910 -23.61 -47.27 -35.45
C SER A 910 -23.03 -46.49 -36.64
N SER A 911 -23.09 -45.16 -36.60
CA SER A 911 -22.56 -44.24 -37.61
C SER A 911 -21.07 -43.93 -37.39
N VAL A 912 -20.35 -43.58 -38.47
CA VAL A 912 -18.95 -43.12 -38.41
C VAL A 912 -18.94 -41.60 -38.16
N PRO A 913 -18.15 -41.06 -37.22
CA PRO A 913 -17.19 -41.75 -36.35
C PRO A 913 -17.86 -42.61 -35.27
N ARG A 914 -17.31 -43.81 -35.05
CA ARG A 914 -17.76 -44.70 -33.97
C ARG A 914 -17.39 -44.07 -32.64
N LYS A 915 -18.40 -43.63 -31.91
CA LYS A 915 -18.29 -43.07 -30.56
C LYS A 915 -18.83 -44.10 -29.58
N GLU A 916 -18.21 -44.17 -28.42
CA GLU A 916 -18.68 -44.97 -27.30
C GLU A 916 -18.67 -44.13 -26.02
N GLY A 917 -19.56 -44.47 -25.10
CA GLY A 917 -19.66 -43.76 -23.84
C GLY A 917 -20.37 -44.57 -22.77
N VAL A 918 -20.26 -44.10 -21.53
CA VAL A 918 -20.92 -44.69 -20.37
C VAL A 918 -22.22 -43.95 -20.11
N ILE A 919 -23.32 -44.68 -19.90
CA ILE A 919 -24.62 -44.09 -19.53
C ILE A 919 -24.59 -43.79 -18.04
N ASP A 920 -24.93 -42.56 -17.64
CA ASP A 920 -25.00 -42.20 -16.22
C ASP A 920 -26.28 -42.75 -15.58
N LEU A 921 -26.15 -43.85 -14.85
CA LEU A 921 -27.25 -44.47 -14.11
C LEU A 921 -27.50 -43.80 -12.74
N ARG A 922 -26.72 -42.80 -12.32
CA ARG A 922 -26.84 -42.25 -10.95
C ARG A 922 -28.11 -41.44 -10.68
N ASN A 923 -28.85 -41.04 -11.72
CA ASN A 923 -30.13 -40.33 -11.62
C ASN A 923 -31.31 -41.19 -11.12
N ILE A 924 -31.05 -42.43 -10.67
CA ILE A 924 -32.05 -43.33 -10.08
C ILE A 924 -32.59 -42.76 -8.77
N ARG A 925 -33.92 -42.60 -8.68
CA ARG A 925 -34.64 -42.32 -7.43
C ARG A 925 -35.42 -43.56 -7.02
N LEU A 926 -34.98 -44.23 -5.96
CA LEU A 926 -35.67 -45.41 -5.43
C LEU A 926 -36.86 -44.98 -4.55
N THR A 927 -38.03 -45.53 -4.82
CA THR A 927 -39.21 -45.40 -3.94
C THR A 927 -39.25 -46.54 -2.92
N THR A 928 -39.98 -46.37 -1.82
CA THR A 928 -40.14 -47.42 -0.79
C THR A 928 -40.59 -48.76 -1.39
N ARG A 929 -41.54 -48.73 -2.31
CA ARG A 929 -42.03 -49.93 -3.03
C ARG A 929 -40.93 -50.63 -3.83
N MET A 930 -40.04 -49.86 -4.46
CA MET A 930 -38.91 -50.42 -5.20
C MET A 930 -37.88 -51.04 -4.24
N ILE A 931 -37.62 -50.38 -3.12
CA ILE A 931 -36.72 -50.90 -2.08
C ILE A 931 -37.25 -52.22 -1.53
N GLU A 932 -38.55 -52.34 -1.24
CA GLU A 932 -39.19 -53.59 -0.80
C GLU A 932 -38.99 -54.74 -1.82
N ALA A 933 -39.00 -54.44 -3.12
CA ALA A 933 -38.77 -55.45 -4.16
C ALA A 933 -37.29 -55.90 -4.25
N ILE A 934 -36.35 -55.01 -3.94
CA ILE A 934 -34.89 -55.22 -4.03
C ILE A 934 -34.33 -55.79 -2.72
N LYS A 935 -34.92 -55.43 -1.58
CA LYS A 935 -34.50 -55.81 -0.24
C LYS A 935 -34.73 -57.29 0.01
N ILE A 936 -33.80 -57.93 0.70
CA ILE A 936 -34.02 -59.22 1.36
C ILE A 936 -34.38 -58.94 2.81
N ASP A 937 -35.42 -59.58 3.32
CA ASP A 937 -35.83 -59.39 4.72
C ASP A 937 -34.81 -60.04 5.66
N GLU A 938 -34.61 -59.41 6.81
CA GLU A 938 -33.69 -59.89 7.86
C GLU A 938 -34.11 -61.25 8.44
N VAL A 939 -35.43 -61.49 8.52
CA VAL A 939 -36.02 -62.76 8.93
C VAL A 939 -36.88 -63.28 7.78
N ASP A 940 -36.56 -64.48 7.33
CA ASP A 940 -37.31 -65.17 6.29
C ASP A 940 -38.39 -66.07 6.92
N ILE A 941 -39.59 -66.05 6.35
CA ILE A 941 -40.80 -66.69 6.90
C ILE A 941 -41.46 -67.52 5.80
N HIS A 942 -41.25 -68.83 5.85
CA HIS A 942 -41.85 -69.78 4.92
C HIS A 942 -42.96 -70.57 5.62
N ILE A 943 -44.18 -70.53 5.06
CA ILE A 943 -45.35 -71.24 5.60
C ILE A 943 -45.67 -72.41 4.67
N SER A 944 -45.85 -73.60 5.24
CA SER A 944 -46.29 -74.79 4.53
C SER A 944 -47.32 -75.55 5.36
N MET A 945 -48.08 -76.44 4.72
CA MET A 945 -49.11 -77.23 5.38
C MET A 945 -48.97 -78.69 4.98
N GLU A 946 -49.09 -79.59 5.96
CA GLU A 946 -49.02 -81.04 5.77
C GLU A 946 -50.21 -81.71 6.48
N PRO A 947 -50.78 -82.81 5.98
CA PRO A 947 -51.84 -83.54 6.67
C PRO A 947 -51.34 -84.13 8.00
N ALA A 948 -52.18 -84.16 9.05
CA ALA A 948 -51.79 -84.59 10.39
C ALA A 948 -51.60 -86.12 10.51
N ASN A 949 -52.27 -86.89 9.65
CA ASN A 949 -52.04 -88.32 9.49
C ASN A 949 -50.92 -88.50 8.46
N GLY A 950 -49.73 -88.86 8.91
CA GLY A 950 -48.55 -89.07 8.07
C GLY A 950 -48.65 -90.28 7.13
N GLU A 951 -49.68 -90.36 6.29
CA GLU A 951 -49.62 -91.20 5.10
C GLU A 951 -48.85 -90.42 4.02
N GLU A 952 -47.63 -90.88 3.73
CA GLU A 952 -46.87 -90.53 2.54
C GLU A 952 -47.62 -91.03 1.29
N GLY A 953 -48.72 -90.36 0.93
CA GLY A 953 -49.58 -90.73 -0.18
C GLY A 953 -49.97 -89.49 -0.97
N SER A 954 -49.39 -89.35 -2.17
CA SER A 954 -49.65 -88.29 -3.15
C SER A 954 -49.21 -86.88 -2.73
N LYS A 955 -47.91 -86.56 -2.98
CA LYS A 955 -47.57 -85.19 -3.39
C LYS A 955 -48.47 -84.85 -4.58
N SER A 956 -49.49 -84.01 -4.37
CA SER A 956 -50.24 -83.43 -5.47
C SER A 956 -49.23 -82.81 -6.43
N LYS A 957 -49.20 -83.33 -7.66
CA LYS A 957 -48.32 -82.85 -8.74
C LYS A 957 -48.78 -81.51 -9.33
N ASN A 958 -49.79 -80.88 -8.74
CA ASN A 958 -50.13 -79.48 -8.94
C ASN A 958 -50.08 -78.78 -7.58
N GLY A 959 -49.46 -77.61 -7.51
CA GLY A 959 -49.44 -76.73 -6.33
C GLY A 959 -50.80 -76.14 -5.96
N ASP A 960 -51.86 -76.94 -6.07
CA ASP A 960 -53.17 -76.64 -5.51
C ASP A 960 -53.06 -76.98 -4.02
N ASN A 961 -52.83 -75.97 -3.19
CA ASN A 961 -52.85 -76.05 -1.73
C ASN A 961 -54.30 -76.33 -1.29
N ALA A 962 -54.80 -77.52 -1.60
CA ALA A 962 -56.18 -77.92 -1.41
C ALA A 962 -56.31 -78.77 -0.14
N ALA A 963 -57.34 -78.50 0.68
CA ALA A 963 -57.67 -79.25 1.88
C ALA A 963 -59.15 -79.62 1.91
N ILE A 964 -59.48 -80.70 2.61
CA ILE A 964 -60.85 -81.16 2.78
C ILE A 964 -61.44 -80.57 4.08
N ILE A 965 -62.75 -80.32 4.10
CA ILE A 965 -63.43 -79.87 5.34
C ILE A 965 -63.24 -80.89 6.46
N ASP A 966 -62.99 -80.40 7.67
CA ASP A 966 -62.76 -81.17 8.90
C ASP A 966 -61.49 -82.04 8.89
N GLU A 967 -60.63 -81.91 7.86
CA GLU A 967 -59.32 -82.55 7.83
C GLU A 967 -58.35 -81.88 8.81
N PHE A 968 -57.72 -82.69 9.65
CA PHE A 968 -56.67 -82.22 10.55
C PHE A 968 -55.35 -82.07 9.78
N MET A 969 -54.78 -80.87 9.81
CA MET A 969 -53.52 -80.52 9.16
C MET A 969 -52.54 -79.91 10.18
N ASN A 970 -51.26 -79.96 9.85
CA ASN A 970 -50.18 -79.31 10.56
C ASN A 970 -49.67 -78.14 9.73
N LEU A 971 -49.87 -76.92 10.25
CA LEU A 971 -49.29 -75.70 9.70
C LEU A 971 -47.85 -75.57 10.21
N LYS A 972 -46.88 -75.65 9.30
CA LYS A 972 -45.45 -75.50 9.57
C LYS A 972 -44.96 -74.13 9.13
N VAL A 973 -44.35 -73.40 10.07
CA VAL A 973 -43.75 -72.09 9.82
C VAL A 973 -42.25 -72.22 10.06
N HIS A 974 -41.47 -72.12 8.98
CA HIS A 974 -40.02 -72.08 9.03
C HIS A 974 -39.54 -70.63 9.09
N LEU A 975 -38.87 -70.29 10.18
CA LEU A 975 -38.27 -68.98 10.40
C LEU A 975 -36.76 -69.10 10.25
N THR A 976 -36.15 -68.27 9.41
CA THR A 976 -34.68 -68.22 9.26
C THR A 976 -34.17 -66.82 9.57
N ASN A 977 -33.29 -66.70 10.57
CA ASN A 977 -32.66 -65.44 10.92
C ASN A 977 -31.42 -65.21 10.03
N ARG A 978 -31.51 -64.31 9.05
CA ARG A 978 -30.38 -63.98 8.14
C ARG A 978 -29.45 -62.90 8.70
N THR A 979 -29.68 -62.42 9.92
CA THR A 979 -28.87 -61.36 10.54
C THR A 979 -27.69 -61.92 11.33
N SER A 980 -26.70 -61.07 11.57
CA SER A 980 -25.54 -61.35 12.43
C SER A 980 -25.86 -61.29 13.93
N ARG A 981 -27.12 -61.00 14.32
CA ARG A 981 -27.54 -60.82 15.71
C ARG A 981 -28.60 -61.85 16.11
N PRO A 982 -28.61 -62.32 17.37
CA PRO A 982 -29.71 -63.15 17.85
C PRO A 982 -30.99 -62.31 17.99
N ILE A 983 -32.13 -62.90 17.63
CA ILE A 983 -33.45 -62.26 17.70
C ILE A 983 -34.33 -63.09 18.63
N LEU A 984 -35.19 -62.42 19.41
CA LEU A 984 -36.26 -63.07 20.18
C LEU A 984 -37.61 -62.83 19.47
N PRO A 985 -38.04 -63.76 18.59
CA PRO A 985 -39.22 -63.57 17.75
C PRO A 985 -40.53 -63.93 18.46
N LEU A 986 -41.53 -63.07 18.31
CA LEU A 986 -42.93 -63.32 18.60
C LEU A 986 -43.66 -63.59 17.28
N LEU A 987 -43.98 -64.85 17.02
CA LEU A 987 -44.72 -65.25 15.83
C LEU A 987 -46.21 -65.00 16.05
N ARG A 988 -46.86 -64.34 15.11
CA ARG A 988 -48.30 -64.09 15.05
C ARG A 988 -48.87 -64.54 13.72
N LEU A 989 -49.68 -65.58 13.77
CA LEU A 989 -50.43 -66.10 12.63
C LEU A 989 -51.77 -65.38 12.50
N MET A 990 -52.09 -65.00 11.28
CA MET A 990 -53.29 -64.25 10.91
C MET A 990 -53.97 -64.98 9.75
N PRO A 991 -54.76 -66.02 10.04
CA PRO A 991 -55.63 -66.62 9.03
C PRO A 991 -56.73 -65.62 8.66
N ALA A 992 -57.05 -65.52 7.39
CA ALA A 992 -58.09 -64.65 6.83
C ALA A 992 -58.85 -65.40 5.73
N LEU A 993 -60.03 -64.90 5.35
CA LEU A 993 -60.70 -65.34 4.13
C LEU A 993 -60.21 -64.49 2.96
N CYS A 994 -59.91 -65.12 1.83
CA CYS A 994 -59.50 -64.41 0.62
C CYS A 994 -60.53 -63.34 0.23
N HIS A 995 -60.04 -62.21 -0.28
CA HIS A 995 -60.84 -61.09 -0.81
C HIS A 995 -61.75 -60.34 0.20
N ARG A 996 -61.56 -60.53 1.51
CA ARG A 996 -62.24 -59.72 2.54
C ARG A 996 -61.27 -58.83 3.32
N PRO A 997 -61.65 -57.59 3.66
CA PRO A 997 -60.81 -56.71 4.46
C PRO A 997 -60.61 -57.26 5.89
N LEU A 998 -59.37 -57.16 6.39
CA LEU A 998 -58.92 -57.67 7.69
C LEU A 998 -59.79 -57.23 8.89
N THR A 999 -60.44 -56.07 8.80
CA THR A 999 -61.31 -55.50 9.85
C THR A 999 -62.66 -56.21 10.01
N VAL A 1000 -63.12 -56.96 8.99
CA VAL A 1000 -64.41 -57.70 9.02
C VAL A 1000 -64.22 -59.13 9.55
N ALA A 1001 -62.98 -59.52 9.85
CA ALA A 1001 -62.60 -60.92 9.97
C ALA A 1001 -62.57 -61.47 11.42
N LEU A 1002 -63.07 -60.75 12.42
CA LEU A 1002 -62.96 -61.11 13.85
C LEU A 1002 -63.76 -62.34 14.34
N ASP A 1003 -64.45 -63.07 13.46
CA ASP A 1003 -65.32 -64.21 13.82
C ASP A 1003 -64.80 -65.55 13.21
N TYR A 1004 -63.51 -65.85 13.43
CA TYR A 1004 -62.82 -67.03 12.87
C TYR A 1004 -63.15 -68.35 13.57
N THR A 1005 -63.60 -68.31 14.82
CA THR A 1005 -63.82 -69.50 15.68
C THR A 1005 -64.89 -70.45 15.15
N ARG A 1006 -65.73 -70.00 14.19
CA ARG A 1006 -66.76 -70.83 13.53
C ARG A 1006 -66.33 -71.37 12.15
N LYS A 1007 -65.17 -70.98 11.65
CA LYS A 1007 -64.73 -71.26 10.27
C LYS A 1007 -63.42 -72.02 10.19
N ILE A 1008 -62.56 -71.82 11.17
CA ILE A 1008 -61.24 -72.45 11.27
C ILE A 1008 -61.06 -72.85 12.73
N ALA A 1009 -60.58 -74.07 12.95
CA ALA A 1009 -60.11 -74.55 14.23
C ALA A 1009 -58.57 -74.63 14.22
N TRP A 1010 -57.94 -74.29 15.33
CA TRP A 1010 -56.50 -74.44 15.51
C TRP A 1010 -56.19 -74.92 16.93
N ASN A 1011 -55.10 -75.66 17.08
CA ASN A 1011 -54.70 -76.24 18.36
C ASN A 1011 -53.59 -75.39 19.00
N GLY A 1012 -53.97 -74.42 19.83
CA GLY A 1012 -53.04 -73.58 20.58
C GLY A 1012 -53.31 -72.07 20.43
N THR A 1013 -52.27 -71.26 20.57
CA THR A 1013 -52.34 -69.80 20.42
C THR A 1013 -51.74 -69.38 19.07
N LEU A 1014 -52.48 -68.58 18.30
CA LEU A 1014 -51.99 -68.00 17.04
C LEU A 1014 -50.85 -67.00 17.24
N GLN A 1015 -50.66 -66.50 18.46
CA GLN A 1015 -49.55 -65.65 18.85
C GLN A 1015 -48.70 -66.37 19.89
N GLN A 1016 -47.45 -66.66 19.56
CA GLN A 1016 -46.55 -67.43 20.42
C GLN A 1016 -45.14 -66.84 20.42
N LEU A 1017 -44.56 -66.71 21.62
CA LEU A 1017 -43.16 -66.38 21.81
C LEU A 1017 -42.32 -67.61 21.52
N LEU A 1018 -41.40 -67.49 20.56
CA LEU A 1018 -40.47 -68.56 20.23
C LEU A 1018 -39.13 -68.37 20.98
N PRO A 1019 -38.34 -69.45 21.15
CA PRO A 1019 -36.98 -69.40 21.64
C PRO A 1019 -36.08 -68.40 20.90
N GLU A 1020 -34.97 -68.00 21.54
CA GLU A 1020 -33.97 -67.12 20.93
C GLU A 1020 -33.35 -67.79 19.68
N LEU A 1021 -33.53 -67.16 18.52
CA LEU A 1021 -32.94 -67.56 17.25
C LEU A 1021 -31.54 -66.94 17.15
N LYS A 1022 -30.49 -67.76 17.11
CA LYS A 1022 -29.11 -67.24 16.91
C LYS A 1022 -28.94 -66.73 15.47
N ALA A 1023 -27.81 -66.05 15.24
CA ALA A 1023 -27.44 -65.59 13.91
C ALA A 1023 -27.34 -66.76 12.92
N ASN A 1024 -27.98 -66.65 11.75
CA ASN A 1024 -28.05 -67.67 10.70
C ASN A 1024 -28.67 -69.01 11.15
N GLU A 1025 -29.45 -69.02 12.23
CA GLU A 1025 -30.19 -70.20 12.69
C GLU A 1025 -31.61 -70.19 12.12
N SER A 1026 -32.15 -71.39 11.88
CA SER A 1026 -33.53 -71.60 11.46
C SER A 1026 -34.30 -72.37 12.52
N GLN A 1027 -35.57 -72.03 12.70
CA GLN A 1027 -36.48 -72.70 13.63
C GLN A 1027 -37.81 -73.01 12.94
N GLU A 1028 -38.36 -74.18 13.25
CA GLU A 1028 -39.67 -74.62 12.77
C GLU A 1028 -40.71 -74.55 13.89
N PHE A 1029 -41.85 -73.95 13.59
CA PHE A 1029 -43.02 -73.89 14.47
C PHE A 1029 -44.17 -74.67 13.83
N VAL A 1030 -44.78 -75.59 14.58
CA VAL A 1030 -45.87 -76.44 14.10
C VAL A 1030 -47.14 -76.17 14.90
N LEU A 1031 -48.25 -75.91 14.20
CA LEU A 1031 -49.57 -75.68 14.78
C LEU A 1031 -50.60 -76.61 14.12
N GLY A 1032 -51.38 -77.33 14.92
CA GLY A 1032 -52.52 -78.08 14.38
C GLY A 1032 -53.60 -77.11 13.86
N PHE A 1033 -54.11 -77.37 12.66
CA PHE A 1033 -55.00 -76.50 11.91
C PHE A 1033 -56.06 -77.33 11.18
N ALA A 1034 -57.33 -76.92 11.23
CA ALA A 1034 -58.42 -77.57 10.51
C ALA A 1034 -59.41 -76.52 10.00
N ALA A 1035 -59.86 -76.66 8.75
CA ALA A 1035 -60.86 -75.78 8.17
C ALA A 1035 -62.27 -76.37 8.34
N LEU A 1036 -63.21 -75.58 8.86
CA LEU A 1036 -64.57 -76.00 9.18
C LEU A 1036 -65.60 -75.57 8.12
N CYS A 1037 -65.16 -74.85 7.08
CA CYS A 1037 -66.03 -74.46 5.98
C CYS A 1037 -65.25 -74.35 4.66
N ARG A 1038 -65.97 -74.61 3.56
CA ARG A 1038 -65.45 -74.38 2.20
C ARG A 1038 -65.08 -72.93 1.95
N GLY A 1039 -64.04 -72.72 1.15
CA GLY A 1039 -63.59 -71.41 0.72
C GLY A 1039 -62.08 -71.31 0.61
N GLU A 1040 -61.60 -70.17 0.13
CA GLU A 1040 -60.18 -69.86 0.06
C GLU A 1040 -59.77 -69.06 1.30
N PHE A 1041 -58.77 -69.59 2.00
CA PHE A 1041 -58.19 -68.98 3.18
C PHE A 1041 -56.79 -68.49 2.87
N GLU A 1042 -56.45 -67.37 3.50
CA GLU A 1042 -55.16 -66.70 3.38
C GLU A 1042 -54.50 -66.71 4.76
N ILE A 1043 -53.39 -67.44 4.91
CA ILE A 1043 -52.66 -67.50 6.17
C ILE A 1043 -51.41 -66.64 6.04
N THR A 1044 -51.37 -65.56 6.81
CA THR A 1044 -50.19 -64.70 6.91
C THR A 1044 -49.51 -64.88 8.26
N ALA A 1045 -48.19 -64.73 8.28
CA ALA A 1045 -47.40 -64.73 9.50
C ALA A 1045 -46.74 -63.36 9.67
N SER A 1046 -46.78 -62.82 10.88
CA SER A 1046 -45.96 -61.67 11.28
C SER A 1046 -45.05 -62.08 12.42
N VAL A 1047 -43.80 -61.66 12.37
CA VAL A 1047 -42.81 -61.88 13.42
C VAL A 1047 -42.45 -60.51 13.99
N GLU A 1048 -42.67 -60.31 15.28
CA GLU A 1048 -42.27 -59.10 16.00
C GLU A 1048 -41.07 -59.40 16.90
N GLU A 1049 -40.04 -58.54 16.87
CA GLU A 1049 -38.95 -58.60 17.83
C GLU A 1049 -39.40 -58.03 19.18
N VAL A 1050 -39.44 -58.89 20.22
CA VAL A 1050 -39.93 -58.51 21.55
C VAL A 1050 -38.98 -57.56 22.28
N LEU A 1051 -37.68 -57.75 22.10
CA LEU A 1051 -36.62 -56.97 22.72
C LEU A 1051 -35.56 -56.62 21.67
N VAL A 1052 -35.49 -55.35 21.31
CA VAL A 1052 -34.38 -54.82 20.51
C VAL A 1052 -33.16 -54.71 21.44
N ARG A 1053 -32.24 -55.70 21.41
CA ARG A 1053 -30.99 -55.60 22.17
C ARG A 1053 -30.10 -54.52 21.56
N GLU A 1054 -29.83 -53.46 22.33
CA GLU A 1054 -28.71 -52.57 22.02
C GLU A 1054 -27.40 -53.37 22.20
N PRO A 1055 -26.45 -53.29 21.25
CA PRO A 1055 -25.20 -54.01 21.39
C PRO A 1055 -24.48 -53.49 22.63
N GLU A 1056 -24.16 -54.38 23.59
CA GLU A 1056 -23.11 -54.06 24.54
C GLU A 1056 -21.82 -53.75 23.76
N PRO A 1057 -21.03 -52.74 24.16
CA PRO A 1057 -19.80 -52.35 23.47
C PRO A 1057 -18.78 -53.49 23.59
N THR A 1058 -18.83 -54.43 22.65
CA THR A 1058 -17.89 -55.55 22.59
C THR A 1058 -16.50 -55.03 22.20
N GLU A 1059 -15.48 -55.46 22.96
CA GLU A 1059 -14.09 -54.98 22.96
C GLU A 1059 -13.30 -55.15 21.63
N LYS A 1060 -13.95 -55.47 20.51
CA LYS A 1060 -13.31 -55.75 19.21
C LYS A 1060 -13.27 -54.58 18.22
N GLN A 1061 -13.55 -53.35 18.64
CA GLN A 1061 -13.35 -52.12 17.84
C GLN A 1061 -12.07 -51.33 18.20
N ARG A 1062 -11.00 -51.98 18.67
CA ARG A 1062 -9.71 -51.30 18.92
C ARG A 1062 -8.88 -51.01 17.66
N HIS A 1063 -9.32 -51.42 16.47
CA HIS A 1063 -8.57 -51.20 15.22
C HIS A 1063 -9.26 -50.31 14.17
N SER A 1064 -10.47 -49.78 14.43
CA SER A 1064 -11.06 -48.71 13.61
C SER A 1064 -11.04 -47.41 14.40
N ARG A 1065 -10.72 -46.28 13.74
CA ARG A 1065 -10.75 -44.94 14.35
C ARG A 1065 -12.06 -44.74 15.15
N PRO A 1066 -12.00 -44.16 16.37
CA PRO A 1066 -13.19 -43.87 17.14
C PRO A 1066 -14.14 -42.98 16.33
N ARG A 1067 -15.45 -43.30 16.37
CA ARG A 1067 -16.50 -42.44 15.81
C ARG A 1067 -16.41 -41.06 16.45
N SER A 1068 -16.66 -39.99 15.69
CA SER A 1068 -16.61 -38.63 16.24
C SER A 1068 -17.83 -38.39 17.15
N ASN A 1069 -17.66 -37.69 18.27
CA ASN A 1069 -18.74 -37.34 19.24
C ASN A 1069 -20.00 -36.71 18.61
N THR A 1070 -19.91 -36.17 17.40
CA THR A 1070 -21.03 -35.59 16.64
C THR A 1070 -21.82 -36.60 15.80
N GLN A 1071 -21.21 -37.71 15.37
CA GLN A 1071 -21.93 -38.80 14.70
C GLN A 1071 -22.89 -39.50 15.66
N GLU A 1072 -22.46 -39.72 16.90
CA GLU A 1072 -23.30 -40.27 17.97
C GLU A 1072 -24.49 -39.34 18.29
N ALA A 1073 -24.30 -38.02 18.23
CA ALA A 1073 -25.38 -37.05 18.44
C ALA A 1073 -26.42 -37.02 17.30
N MET A 1074 -26.03 -37.27 16.04
CA MET A 1074 -26.97 -37.38 14.92
C MET A 1074 -27.71 -38.71 14.92
N ASP A 1075 -27.04 -39.81 15.26
CA ASP A 1075 -27.71 -41.11 15.41
C ASP A 1075 -28.69 -41.11 16.58
N ALA A 1076 -28.41 -40.34 17.64
CA ALA A 1076 -29.36 -40.08 18.73
C ALA A 1076 -30.57 -39.21 18.30
N ALA A 1077 -30.41 -38.37 17.26
CA ALA A 1077 -31.49 -37.52 16.74
C ALA A 1077 -32.50 -38.27 15.85
N LEU A 1078 -32.16 -39.48 15.38
CA LEU A 1078 -33.06 -40.35 14.60
C LEU A 1078 -34.19 -40.99 15.44
N GLY A 1079 -34.25 -40.73 16.75
CA GLY A 1079 -35.25 -41.26 17.67
C GLY A 1079 -34.97 -42.70 18.12
N ILE A 1080 -35.80 -43.19 19.04
CA ILE A 1080 -35.70 -44.55 19.61
C ILE A 1080 -35.90 -45.58 18.50
N LYS A 1081 -35.04 -46.60 18.44
CA LYS A 1081 -35.22 -47.75 17.54
C LYS A 1081 -36.55 -48.43 17.86
N GLN A 1082 -37.48 -48.39 16.91
CA GLN A 1082 -38.77 -49.05 17.03
C GLN A 1082 -38.58 -50.58 16.96
N ARG A 1083 -39.53 -51.33 17.51
CA ARG A 1083 -39.57 -52.79 17.39
C ARG A 1083 -39.64 -53.16 15.91
N ARG A 1084 -38.81 -54.11 15.51
CA ARG A 1084 -38.80 -54.62 14.15
C ARG A 1084 -39.95 -55.60 14.00
N MET A 1085 -40.71 -55.44 12.92
CA MET A 1085 -41.76 -56.37 12.52
C MET A 1085 -41.48 -56.82 11.10
N TRP A 1086 -41.53 -58.13 10.89
CA TRP A 1086 -41.43 -58.77 9.59
C TRP A 1086 -42.77 -59.44 9.28
N HIS A 1087 -43.17 -59.38 8.02
CA HIS A 1087 -44.38 -60.02 7.54
C HIS A 1087 -43.97 -61.09 6.52
N SER A 1088 -44.69 -62.21 6.51
CA SER A 1088 -44.56 -63.19 5.43
C SER A 1088 -44.80 -62.48 4.11
N ARG A 1089 -43.80 -62.49 3.22
CA ARG A 1089 -43.91 -61.86 1.90
C ARG A 1089 -45.08 -62.39 1.11
N HIS A 1090 -45.42 -63.66 1.32
CA HIS A 1090 -46.45 -64.37 0.62
C HIS A 1090 -47.44 -64.91 1.65
N PRO A 1091 -48.74 -64.58 1.52
CA PRO A 1091 -49.73 -65.35 2.25
C PRO A 1091 -49.76 -66.78 1.72
N PHE A 1092 -49.86 -67.74 2.64
CA PHE A 1092 -50.15 -69.11 2.26
C PHE A 1092 -51.65 -69.22 1.91
N GLN A 1093 -51.94 -69.46 0.65
CA GLN A 1093 -53.32 -69.69 0.18
C GLN A 1093 -53.69 -71.14 0.40
N LEU A 1094 -54.85 -71.37 1.02
CA LEU A 1094 -55.43 -72.68 1.28
C LEU A 1094 -56.83 -72.74 0.66
N SER A 1095 -57.03 -73.61 -0.32
CA SER A 1095 -58.33 -73.84 -0.97
C SER A 1095 -59.04 -75.01 -0.29
N VAL A 1096 -60.13 -74.75 0.43
CA VAL A 1096 -60.87 -75.79 1.14
C VAL A 1096 -62.08 -76.21 0.33
N LYS A 1097 -62.13 -77.49 -0.03
CA LYS A 1097 -63.18 -78.13 -0.84
C LYS A 1097 -63.96 -79.14 0.01
N ASP A 1098 -65.19 -79.41 -0.40
CA ASP A 1098 -65.98 -80.51 0.17
C ASP A 1098 -65.33 -81.86 -0.23
N ASP A 1099 -65.58 -82.94 0.51
CA ASP A 1099 -65.04 -84.30 0.26
C ASP A 1099 -65.64 -84.99 -0.99
N GLU A 1100 -66.44 -84.26 -1.80
CA GLU A 1100 -67.10 -84.72 -3.03
C GLU A 1100 -66.60 -84.04 -4.31
#